data_AF-A0A2U8E3A3-F1
#
_entry.id   AF-A0A2U8E3A3-F1
#
_cell.length_a   1.000
_cell.length_b   1.000
_cell.length_c   1.000
_cell.angle_alpha   90.00
_cell.angle_beta   90.00
_cell.angle_gamma   90.00
#
_symmetry.space_group_name_H-M   'P 1'
#
loop_
_entity.id
_entity.type
_entity.pdbx_description
1 polymer ?
#
loop_
_entity_poly.entity_id
_entity_poly.type
_entity_poly.pdbx_seq_one_letter_code
_entity_poly.pdbx_strand_id
1 'polypeptide(L)'
;MCTSPRTLALAVFSFFIFHFSFCISARADGARAPKPLYRDTIYDGTADPVVIHNRAENNWLMFYTNRRANVPGLDGVSWVHGTPVGIAQSNDGGATWTYRCDARFHGIPVPAGADPKTLTHWAPDVIEHDGVYHMYLTLVPGVFTDWKHPRDIIHLTSRNLIDWHYQSTLALASDRVIDACVFPLPQGGWRMWYNNERDAKSIYYADSPDLHNWTDKGKCAGVGERPGEGPYVFRWRGHYWMLVDLWRGIGVYRSDDLLNWTPQPGDPLLGKPGKGADDGVNGGHCGVVVDHATDRAYCFYFTHPGRNGTISPDDKNNLELRRSSIQVVELREKDGVISCDRDAPAYVKLNATAANFTLAGETVVARIHYSDTDAKVVSIAANHLAADIERVSGKRPALSEISDLKFAITSTAPAVLVGTLGKSPLIDSLVASGKLDVSALRGQWETFLITTLDNNTLVIAGSDPRGTSFGVYELSRMIGISPWHWWADVTPEKKTRISIPAGTHVFGPPSVKYRGIFINDEDWGLQPWAAKTFEPENGGIGPKTYEKVFELLLRLKANTLWPAMHACSPAFNSNPANAALASDYAIVMGSSHAEPMLRNNVTEWTAPHKDYNYATNRDGVLAYWEERAKTNGRYENIYTIGMRGIHDSGMQGGGTREEQIARLEKIFADQRALIAKHVSPGVERVPQMFCAYKEVLDLYRGGLRVPDDVTIMFPDDNFGYIRNFPSAADRAAMRDGKRTGGFGIYYHLSYLGRPMAYLWLSTTPPALIWEEMNKAHQLGADRIWIANVGDIKPAEITTEFFLQMAWDIGSIATLPDVQTDFLRQWAAREFGAEHAPDIAQLMDMYYRYNFERRPEHLQWWLPREKPKPSTFTPAQRERRDELARKMNELLATIRERIPAEKQDAFYQLVEYPVQGSILANNRYFTGEEAALKHIAGDKTALNKLGYQADVLNLQLARITHRYNNLIAGGKWRHLMQLEPADNDWKSMRISKWRVPNFQQPLPSAPKNPLAKATLSEIEIWTTGMLTPIDGLGRSGTVTTITPATTSATSILEAKTAPTLIFKYTLAAQPNSATLRIHVLPTHAIDGSGKLRIAYAIDGAPEPQLAELIINDGKPEWAQGVLANERTFDIPLPPSTLTAGEHTLHLHGIDSSVVIDRVTIE
;
A
#
# COMPACT_ATOMS: atom_id res chain seq x y z
N MET A 1 -56.85 55.44 8.34
CA MET A 1 -56.58 55.95 6.99
C MET A 1 -55.07 55.97 6.76
N CYS A 2 -54.64 55.39 5.62
CA CYS A 2 -53.35 55.57 4.92
C CYS A 2 -52.05 55.09 5.63
N THR A 3 -51.44 53.93 5.29
CA THR A 3 -50.60 53.51 4.12
C THR A 3 -49.07 53.78 4.27
N SER A 4 -48.27 52.69 4.42
CA SER A 4 -46.90 52.35 3.86
C SER A 4 -45.72 53.37 3.92
N PRO A 5 -44.41 53.06 3.68
CA PRO A 5 -43.63 51.79 3.51
C PRO A 5 -42.31 51.66 4.34
N ARG A 6 -41.71 50.44 4.29
CA ARG A 6 -40.27 49.98 4.39
C ARG A 6 -39.29 50.65 5.39
N THR A 7 -38.56 49.84 6.19
CA THR A 7 -37.10 49.52 6.05
C THR A 7 -36.57 48.64 7.22
N LEU A 8 -35.67 47.71 6.86
CA LEU A 8 -34.67 46.86 7.54
C LEU A 8 -34.31 46.99 9.04
N ALA A 9 -34.04 45.81 9.62
CA ALA A 9 -32.81 45.38 10.33
C ALA A 9 -32.96 44.84 11.77
N LEU A 10 -32.71 43.51 11.86
CA LEU A 10 -32.09 42.69 12.91
C LEU A 10 -32.44 42.89 14.40
N ALA A 11 -32.98 41.83 15.00
CA ALA A 11 -32.69 41.44 16.38
C ALA A 11 -32.72 39.91 16.59
N VAL A 12 -31.66 39.47 17.27
CA VAL A 12 -31.40 38.27 18.08
C VAL A 12 -32.63 37.71 18.83
N PHE A 13 -32.83 36.38 18.84
CA PHE A 13 -32.82 35.48 20.02
C PHE A 13 -33.56 34.15 19.77
N SER A 14 -32.89 33.10 20.26
CA SER A 14 -33.24 31.70 20.42
C SER A 14 -34.72 31.36 20.63
N PHE A 15 -35.20 30.37 19.88
CA PHE A 15 -36.34 29.53 20.27
C PHE A 15 -35.96 28.06 20.16
N PHE A 16 -35.92 27.40 21.31
CA PHE A 16 -35.95 25.95 21.45
C PHE A 16 -37.24 25.43 20.82
N ILE A 17 -37.14 24.69 19.72
CA ILE A 17 -38.22 23.85 19.22
C ILE A 17 -37.72 22.41 19.26
N PHE A 18 -38.29 21.65 20.19
CA PHE A 18 -38.27 20.19 20.24
C PHE A 18 -38.52 19.61 18.84
N HIS A 19 -37.46 19.16 18.17
CA HIS A 19 -37.59 18.18 17.11
C HIS A 19 -37.66 16.81 17.79
N PHE A 20 -38.87 16.31 17.95
CA PHE A 20 -39.11 14.87 18.03
C PHE A 20 -38.53 14.26 16.76
N SER A 21 -37.30 13.76 16.82
CA SER A 21 -36.81 12.78 15.87
C SER A 21 -37.73 11.57 15.98
N PHE A 22 -38.63 11.42 15.00
CA PHE A 22 -39.10 10.09 14.65
C PHE A 22 -37.86 9.30 14.22
N CYS A 23 -37.26 8.58 15.16
CA CYS A 23 -36.43 7.43 14.84
C CYS A 23 -37.33 6.49 14.04
N ILE A 24 -37.26 6.58 12.72
CA ILE A 24 -37.64 5.48 11.85
C ILE A 24 -36.64 4.38 12.20
N SER A 25 -37.03 3.52 13.14
CA SER A 25 -36.38 2.24 13.33
C SER A 25 -36.36 1.59 11.96
N ALA A 26 -35.16 1.41 11.40
CA ALA A 26 -34.96 0.55 10.25
C ALA A 26 -35.71 -0.76 10.56
N ARG A 27 -36.72 -1.10 9.76
CA ARG A 27 -37.40 -2.38 9.88
C ARG A 27 -36.33 -3.44 9.74
N ALA A 28 -36.25 -4.36 10.72
CA ALA A 28 -35.34 -5.49 10.64
C ALA A 28 -35.70 -6.31 9.39
N ASP A 29 -34.82 -6.31 8.38
CA ASP A 29 -34.94 -7.21 7.25
C ASP A 29 -34.64 -8.64 7.73
N GLY A 30 -35.67 -9.49 7.74
CA GLY A 30 -35.57 -10.92 8.06
C GLY A 30 -36.62 -11.43 9.03
N ALA A 31 -36.72 -12.76 9.14
CA ALA A 31 -37.63 -13.42 10.07
C ALA A 31 -36.94 -13.63 11.42
N ARG A 32 -37.70 -13.53 12.51
CA ARG A 32 -37.18 -13.76 13.86
C ARG A 32 -36.84 -15.24 14.02
N ALA A 33 -35.56 -15.53 14.26
CA ALA A 33 -35.11 -16.88 14.57
C ALA A 33 -35.64 -17.34 15.95
N PRO A 34 -36.07 -18.61 16.08
CA PRO A 34 -36.44 -19.18 17.37
C PRO A 34 -35.21 -19.33 18.28
N LYS A 35 -35.44 -19.44 19.59
CA LYS A 35 -34.43 -19.80 20.61
C LYS A 35 -34.96 -20.98 21.43
N PRO A 36 -34.35 -22.18 21.38
CA PRO A 36 -33.20 -22.53 20.52
C PRO A 36 -33.53 -22.43 19.02
N LEU A 37 -32.50 -22.20 18.20
CA LEU A 37 -32.64 -22.15 16.74
C LEU A 37 -33.00 -23.53 16.18
N TYR A 38 -32.31 -24.56 16.65
CA TYR A 38 -32.49 -25.93 16.18
C TYR A 38 -32.13 -26.95 17.25
N ARG A 39 -32.90 -28.03 17.30
CA ARG A 39 -32.65 -29.25 18.08
C ARG A 39 -32.87 -30.45 17.18
N ASP A 40 -31.96 -31.40 17.25
CA ASP A 40 -32.06 -32.67 16.52
C ASP A 40 -33.13 -33.56 17.14
N THR A 41 -34.02 -34.09 16.32
CA THR A 41 -35.15 -34.91 16.77
C THR A 41 -34.80 -36.39 16.93
N ILE A 42 -33.59 -36.82 16.54
CA ILE A 42 -33.18 -38.23 16.54
C ILE A 42 -32.42 -38.56 17.83
N TYR A 43 -31.34 -37.85 18.10
CA TYR A 43 -30.42 -38.07 19.20
C TYR A 43 -30.34 -36.90 20.20
N ASP A 44 -30.93 -35.73 19.88
CA ASP A 44 -30.99 -34.53 20.72
C ASP A 44 -29.61 -33.96 21.11
N GLY A 45 -28.62 -34.12 20.23
CA GLY A 45 -27.23 -33.71 20.48
C GLY A 45 -26.60 -32.94 19.32
N THR A 46 -27.23 -31.86 18.85
CA THR A 46 -26.66 -31.01 17.79
C THR A 46 -25.47 -30.20 18.28
N ALA A 47 -24.30 -30.37 17.69
CA ALA A 47 -23.10 -29.60 18.01
C ALA A 47 -22.29 -29.25 16.75
N ASP A 48 -21.36 -28.32 16.88
CA ASP A 48 -20.38 -27.96 15.84
C ASP A 48 -21.06 -27.58 14.50
N PRO A 49 -21.93 -26.55 14.47
CA PRO A 49 -22.72 -26.22 13.31
C PRO A 49 -21.89 -25.55 12.20
N VAL A 50 -22.05 -26.01 10.96
CA VAL A 50 -21.55 -25.34 9.74
C VAL A 50 -22.68 -25.09 8.78
N VAL A 51 -22.89 -23.83 8.42
CA VAL A 51 -23.99 -23.38 7.57
C VAL A 51 -23.46 -23.02 6.18
N ILE A 52 -24.05 -23.63 5.14
CA ILE A 52 -23.65 -23.41 3.75
C ILE A 52 -24.88 -23.33 2.84
N HIS A 53 -24.80 -22.48 1.80
CA HIS A 53 -25.85 -22.37 0.79
C HIS A 53 -25.78 -23.56 -0.17
N ASN A 54 -26.89 -24.28 -0.30
CA ASN A 54 -27.06 -25.29 -1.32
C ASN A 54 -27.58 -24.62 -2.60
N ARG A 55 -26.66 -24.33 -3.51
CA ARG A 55 -26.97 -23.66 -4.78
C ARG A 55 -27.94 -24.43 -5.68
N ALA A 56 -27.94 -25.76 -5.61
CA ALA A 56 -28.74 -26.60 -6.51
C ALA A 56 -30.25 -26.52 -6.19
N GLU A 57 -30.59 -26.43 -4.91
CA GLU A 57 -31.98 -26.35 -4.45
C GLU A 57 -32.36 -24.95 -3.97
N ASN A 58 -31.41 -24.01 -3.98
CA ASN A 58 -31.56 -22.66 -3.49
C ASN A 58 -32.11 -22.58 -2.06
N ASN A 59 -31.56 -23.41 -1.17
CA ASN A 59 -31.86 -23.41 0.26
C ASN A 59 -30.55 -23.40 1.08
N TRP A 60 -30.67 -23.28 2.39
CA TRP A 60 -29.52 -23.32 3.29
C TRP A 60 -29.47 -24.65 4.02
N LEU A 61 -28.28 -25.23 4.11
CA LEU A 61 -28.04 -26.46 4.87
C LEU A 61 -27.13 -26.15 6.07
N MET A 62 -27.41 -26.80 7.19
CA MET A 62 -26.59 -26.78 8.39
C MET A 62 -26.13 -28.21 8.65
N PHE A 63 -24.84 -28.43 8.53
CA PHE A 63 -24.17 -29.65 8.98
C PHE A 63 -23.88 -29.51 10.47
N TYR A 64 -24.04 -30.59 11.22
CA TYR A 64 -23.71 -30.62 12.63
C TYR A 64 -23.21 -32.01 13.03
N THR A 65 -22.27 -32.05 13.97
CA THR A 65 -21.94 -33.29 14.68
C THR A 65 -23.17 -33.72 15.46
N ASN A 66 -23.72 -34.88 15.12
CA ASN A 66 -24.79 -35.44 15.92
C ASN A 66 -24.18 -36.13 17.15
N ARG A 67 -24.74 -35.99 18.35
CA ARG A 67 -24.30 -36.68 19.56
C ARG A 67 -25.46 -37.51 20.08
N ARG A 68 -25.22 -38.77 20.41
CA ARG A 68 -26.20 -39.78 20.87
C ARG A 68 -26.68 -39.48 22.31
N ALA A 69 -27.11 -38.25 22.58
CA ALA A 69 -27.39 -37.75 23.92
C ALA A 69 -28.55 -38.47 24.62
N ASN A 70 -29.60 -38.81 23.85
CA ASN A 70 -30.79 -39.53 24.34
C ASN A 70 -30.66 -41.06 24.36
N VAL A 71 -29.51 -41.61 23.97
CA VAL A 71 -29.31 -43.07 23.95
C VAL A 71 -28.96 -43.56 25.37
N PRO A 72 -29.79 -44.44 25.98
CA PRO A 72 -29.56 -44.92 27.34
C PRO A 72 -28.40 -45.91 27.41
N GLY A 73 -27.82 -46.08 28.61
CA GLY A 73 -26.81 -47.12 28.87
C GLY A 73 -25.43 -46.88 28.25
N LEU A 74 -25.14 -45.65 27.81
CA LEU A 74 -23.83 -45.27 27.29
C LEU A 74 -22.91 -44.75 28.41
N ASP A 75 -21.71 -45.32 28.50
CA ASP A 75 -20.71 -45.01 29.53
C ASP A 75 -19.68 -43.97 29.06
N GLY A 76 -19.21 -43.15 30.00
CA GLY A 76 -18.16 -42.16 29.76
C GLY A 76 -18.53 -41.19 28.63
N VAL A 77 -17.66 -41.08 27.62
CA VAL A 77 -17.89 -40.23 26.44
C VAL A 77 -18.41 -40.99 25.22
N SER A 78 -18.83 -42.25 25.37
CA SER A 78 -19.30 -43.06 24.23
C SER A 78 -20.53 -42.47 23.52
N TRP A 79 -21.32 -41.63 24.21
CA TRP A 79 -22.45 -40.89 23.63
C TRP A 79 -22.06 -39.84 22.59
N VAL A 80 -20.79 -39.41 22.52
CA VAL A 80 -20.31 -38.53 21.44
C VAL A 80 -19.63 -39.30 20.29
N HIS A 81 -19.41 -40.61 20.45
CA HIS A 81 -18.81 -41.45 19.41
C HIS A 81 -19.85 -42.29 18.66
N GLY A 82 -19.48 -42.87 17.52
CA GLY A 82 -20.37 -43.65 16.65
C GLY A 82 -21.49 -42.80 16.08
N THR A 83 -21.16 -41.57 15.69
CA THR A 83 -22.11 -40.54 15.30
C THR A 83 -22.02 -40.20 13.82
N PRO A 84 -23.17 -39.92 13.16
CA PRO A 84 -23.19 -39.32 11.84
C PRO A 84 -23.02 -37.81 11.91
N VAL A 85 -22.77 -37.19 10.75
CA VAL A 85 -23.02 -35.76 10.54
C VAL A 85 -24.47 -35.60 10.10
N GLY A 86 -25.26 -34.91 10.91
CA GLY A 86 -26.65 -34.57 10.58
C GLY A 86 -26.72 -33.35 9.67
N ILE A 87 -27.78 -33.28 8.86
CA ILE A 87 -28.07 -32.14 7.97
C ILE A 87 -29.45 -31.61 8.33
N ALA A 88 -29.52 -30.35 8.75
CA ALA A 88 -30.74 -29.58 8.82
C ALA A 88 -30.85 -28.66 7.59
N GLN A 89 -32.08 -28.31 7.20
CA GLN A 89 -32.33 -27.41 6.08
C GLN A 89 -33.20 -26.22 6.50
N SER A 90 -32.99 -25.09 5.83
CA SER A 90 -33.78 -23.88 5.95
C SER A 90 -34.18 -23.36 4.57
N ASN A 91 -35.46 -23.06 4.40
CA ASN A 91 -36.03 -22.53 3.15
C ASN A 91 -36.47 -21.05 3.27
N ASP A 92 -36.23 -20.41 4.42
CA ASP A 92 -36.65 -19.04 4.73
C ASP A 92 -35.46 -18.10 5.01
N GLY A 93 -34.30 -18.43 4.45
CA GLY A 93 -33.07 -17.64 4.62
C GLY A 93 -32.41 -17.85 5.99
N GLY A 94 -32.46 -19.07 6.54
CA GLY A 94 -31.75 -19.43 7.77
C GLY A 94 -32.49 -19.08 9.07
N ALA A 95 -33.75 -18.63 9.00
CA ALA A 95 -34.52 -18.25 10.19
C ALA A 95 -35.13 -19.45 10.90
N THR A 96 -35.58 -20.47 10.16
CA THR A 96 -36.09 -21.73 10.72
C THR A 96 -35.42 -22.95 10.09
N TRP A 97 -35.25 -24.01 10.88
CA TRP A 97 -34.48 -25.19 10.50
C TRP A 97 -35.23 -26.48 10.82
N THR A 98 -35.18 -27.45 9.90
CA THR A 98 -35.78 -28.79 10.07
C THR A 98 -34.78 -29.87 9.69
N TYR A 99 -34.79 -31.01 10.39
CA TYR A 99 -33.97 -32.17 10.03
C TYR A 99 -34.26 -32.61 8.59
N ARG A 100 -33.20 -32.89 7.82
CA ARG A 100 -33.29 -33.36 6.44
C ARG A 100 -32.89 -34.83 6.34
N CYS A 101 -31.63 -35.12 6.64
CA CYS A 101 -31.05 -36.47 6.62
C CYS A 101 -29.65 -36.43 7.25
N ASP A 102 -29.01 -37.59 7.37
CA ASP A 102 -27.57 -37.67 7.65
C ASP A 102 -26.77 -37.59 6.35
N ALA A 103 -25.55 -37.03 6.42
CA ALA A 103 -24.60 -37.06 5.32
C ALA A 103 -24.18 -38.49 4.98
N ARG A 104 -24.14 -38.82 3.68
CA ARG A 104 -23.74 -40.16 3.20
C ARG A 104 -22.31 -40.14 2.72
N PHE A 105 -21.45 -40.89 3.41
CA PHE A 105 -20.03 -40.97 3.07
C PHE A 105 -19.70 -42.27 2.32
N HIS A 106 -18.96 -42.13 1.22
CA HIS A 106 -18.60 -43.22 0.31
C HIS A 106 -17.07 -43.38 0.25
N GLY A 107 -16.59 -44.62 0.34
CA GLY A 107 -15.19 -44.95 0.13
C GLY A 107 -14.22 -44.56 1.25
N ILE A 108 -14.72 -44.19 2.44
CA ILE A 108 -13.85 -43.92 3.60
C ILE A 108 -13.09 -45.20 3.99
N PRO A 109 -11.75 -45.15 4.12
CA PRO A 109 -10.98 -46.29 4.58
C PRO A 109 -11.32 -46.63 6.04
N VAL A 110 -11.50 -47.90 6.33
CA VAL A 110 -11.82 -48.39 7.67
C VAL A 110 -10.53 -48.87 8.33
N PRO A 111 -10.08 -48.25 9.43
CA PRO A 111 -8.87 -48.67 10.12
C PRO A 111 -8.93 -50.13 10.57
N ALA A 112 -7.78 -50.81 10.58
CA ALA A 112 -7.72 -52.22 10.93
C ALA A 112 -8.29 -52.48 12.33
N GLY A 113 -9.32 -53.33 12.43
CA GLY A 113 -10.01 -53.66 13.67
C GLY A 113 -11.19 -52.74 14.04
N ALA A 114 -11.48 -51.69 13.27
CA ALA A 114 -12.67 -50.86 13.45
C ALA A 114 -13.88 -51.47 12.72
N ASP A 115 -15.09 -51.34 13.29
CA ASP A 115 -16.34 -51.62 12.59
C ASP A 115 -16.74 -50.36 11.79
N PRO A 116 -16.88 -50.43 10.45
CA PRO A 116 -17.32 -49.31 9.61
C PRO A 116 -18.61 -48.63 10.11
N LYS A 117 -19.50 -49.38 10.77
CA LYS A 117 -20.77 -48.87 11.33
C LYS A 117 -20.60 -48.05 12.61
N THR A 118 -19.42 -48.08 13.20
CA THR A 118 -19.11 -47.44 14.49
C THR A 118 -18.17 -46.24 14.36
N LEU A 119 -17.77 -45.89 13.13
CA LEU A 119 -16.96 -44.70 12.87
C LEU A 119 -17.69 -43.45 13.36
N THR A 120 -16.93 -42.55 13.98
CA THR A 120 -17.45 -41.24 14.42
C THR A 120 -17.08 -40.20 13.38
N HIS A 121 -18.08 -39.51 12.85
CA HIS A 121 -17.92 -38.36 11.96
C HIS A 121 -18.09 -37.10 12.80
N TRP A 122 -17.05 -36.28 12.88
CA TRP A 122 -16.97 -35.20 13.86
C TRP A 122 -16.52 -33.87 13.22
N ALA A 123 -17.21 -32.79 13.59
CA ALA A 123 -16.95 -31.39 13.24
C ALA A 123 -16.54 -31.20 11.78
N PRO A 124 -17.50 -31.25 10.83
CA PRO A 124 -17.21 -30.96 9.44
C PRO A 124 -16.95 -29.47 9.27
N ASP A 125 -15.97 -29.10 8.45
CA ASP A 125 -15.97 -27.82 7.76
C ASP A 125 -16.28 -28.02 6.29
N VAL A 126 -17.11 -27.14 5.72
CA VAL A 126 -17.66 -27.30 4.37
C VAL A 126 -17.50 -26.00 3.60
N ILE A 127 -16.82 -26.08 2.46
CA ILE A 127 -16.63 -24.97 1.55
C ILE A 127 -17.04 -25.35 0.13
N GLU A 128 -17.28 -24.34 -0.72
CA GLU A 128 -17.52 -24.52 -2.14
C GLU A 128 -16.39 -23.91 -2.95
N HIS A 129 -15.89 -24.66 -3.93
CA HIS A 129 -14.93 -24.17 -4.89
C HIS A 129 -15.24 -24.75 -6.28
N ASP A 130 -15.41 -23.87 -7.27
CA ASP A 130 -15.61 -24.21 -8.68
C ASP A 130 -16.72 -25.25 -8.95
N GLY A 131 -17.85 -25.14 -8.24
CA GLY A 131 -19.01 -26.00 -8.39
C GLY A 131 -18.88 -27.36 -7.71
N VAL A 132 -17.85 -27.55 -6.89
CA VAL A 132 -17.63 -28.73 -6.06
C VAL A 132 -17.62 -28.29 -4.59
N TYR A 133 -18.32 -29.03 -3.75
CA TYR A 133 -18.25 -28.84 -2.31
C TYR A 133 -17.16 -29.74 -1.74
N HIS A 134 -16.34 -29.17 -0.86
CA HIS A 134 -15.26 -29.85 -0.15
C HIS A 134 -15.62 -29.90 1.32
N MET A 135 -15.46 -31.07 1.94
CA MET A 135 -15.62 -31.25 3.38
C MET A 135 -14.32 -31.77 3.97
N TYR A 136 -13.87 -31.11 5.04
CA TYR A 136 -12.77 -31.56 5.89
C TYR A 136 -13.37 -32.02 7.20
N LEU A 137 -13.33 -33.32 7.44
CA LEU A 137 -14.08 -33.98 8.50
C LEU A 137 -13.13 -34.70 9.42
N THR A 138 -13.33 -34.59 10.73
CA THR A 138 -12.59 -35.42 11.68
C THR A 138 -13.19 -36.81 11.75
N LEU A 139 -12.34 -37.83 11.59
CA LEU A 139 -12.71 -39.23 11.66
C LEU A 139 -12.10 -39.89 12.90
N VAL A 140 -12.95 -40.42 13.78
CA VAL A 140 -12.52 -41.23 14.94
C VAL A 140 -12.85 -42.70 14.67
N PRO A 141 -11.90 -43.64 14.88
CA PRO A 141 -12.01 -45.01 14.37
C PRO A 141 -12.82 -45.95 15.27
N GLY A 142 -13.99 -45.50 15.75
CA GLY A 142 -14.90 -46.33 16.54
C GLY A 142 -15.63 -45.59 17.66
N VAL A 143 -16.19 -46.38 18.58
CA VAL A 143 -16.86 -45.93 19.80
C VAL A 143 -15.98 -46.19 21.02
N PHE A 144 -15.66 -45.14 21.75
CA PHE A 144 -14.81 -45.21 22.94
C PHE A 144 -15.43 -44.56 24.17
N THR A 145 -15.02 -44.98 25.36
CA THR A 145 -15.51 -44.44 26.64
C THR A 145 -14.63 -43.32 27.21
N ASP A 146 -13.45 -43.07 26.63
CA ASP A 146 -12.56 -41.97 26.97
C ASP A 146 -12.04 -41.21 25.73
N TRP A 147 -11.21 -40.18 25.93
CA TRP A 147 -10.69 -39.32 24.86
C TRP A 147 -9.31 -39.72 24.31
N LYS A 148 -8.71 -40.87 24.68
CA LYS A 148 -7.30 -41.19 24.41
C LYS A 148 -7.05 -41.93 23.09
N HIS A 149 -7.90 -41.73 22.10
CA HIS A 149 -7.89 -42.48 20.83
C HIS A 149 -7.41 -41.62 19.66
N PRO A 150 -6.84 -42.21 18.60
CA PRO A 150 -6.40 -41.46 17.43
C PRO A 150 -7.60 -40.85 16.69
N ARG A 151 -7.34 -39.77 15.95
CA ARG A 151 -8.31 -39.16 15.03
C ARG A 151 -7.57 -38.36 13.97
N ASP A 152 -8.05 -38.47 12.74
CA ASP A 152 -7.46 -37.84 11.56
C ASP A 152 -8.48 -36.93 10.89
N ILE A 153 -8.00 -35.96 10.11
CA ILE A 153 -8.84 -35.14 9.25
C ILE A 153 -8.82 -35.76 7.85
N ILE A 154 -10.01 -36.03 7.30
CA ILE A 154 -10.20 -36.56 5.95
C ILE A 154 -10.79 -35.50 5.03
N HIS A 155 -10.45 -35.57 3.74
CA HIS A 155 -11.02 -34.76 2.67
C HIS A 155 -12.06 -35.56 1.88
N LEU A 156 -13.22 -34.95 1.72
CA LEU A 156 -14.37 -35.47 1.00
C LEU A 156 -14.84 -34.43 -0.03
N THR A 157 -15.40 -34.88 -1.15
CA THR A 157 -16.04 -33.99 -2.14
C THR A 157 -17.49 -34.38 -2.42
N SER A 158 -18.31 -33.39 -2.75
CA SER A 158 -19.71 -33.57 -3.13
C SER A 158 -20.13 -32.59 -4.21
N ARG A 159 -21.15 -32.97 -4.99
CA ARG A 159 -21.87 -32.07 -5.92
C ARG A 159 -23.27 -31.70 -5.45
N ASN A 160 -23.79 -32.37 -4.42
CA ASN A 160 -25.17 -32.21 -3.96
C ASN A 160 -25.29 -31.98 -2.44
N LEU A 161 -24.17 -31.88 -1.72
CA LEU A 161 -24.08 -31.71 -0.25
C LEU A 161 -24.64 -32.89 0.58
N ILE A 162 -25.12 -33.96 -0.06
CA ILE A 162 -25.67 -35.15 0.62
C ILE A 162 -24.73 -36.35 0.46
N ASP A 163 -24.25 -36.61 -0.75
CA ASP A 163 -23.37 -37.71 -1.10
C ASP A 163 -21.93 -37.24 -1.19
N TRP A 164 -21.09 -37.75 -0.29
CA TRP A 164 -19.71 -37.32 -0.08
C TRP A 164 -18.75 -38.45 -0.41
N HIS A 165 -17.77 -38.17 -1.27
CA HIS A 165 -16.82 -39.15 -1.78
C HIS A 165 -15.43 -38.88 -1.23
N TYR A 166 -14.85 -39.88 -0.57
CA TYR A 166 -13.51 -39.82 0.00
C TYR A 166 -12.45 -39.49 -1.06
N GLN A 167 -11.56 -38.56 -0.73
CA GLN A 167 -10.40 -38.20 -1.55
C GLN A 167 -9.10 -38.65 -0.89
N SER A 168 -8.87 -38.24 0.36
CA SER A 168 -7.62 -38.49 1.08
C SER A 168 -7.76 -38.31 2.59
N THR A 169 -6.93 -39.00 3.37
CA THR A 169 -6.61 -38.67 4.76
C THR A 169 -5.42 -37.71 4.77
N LEU A 170 -5.52 -36.61 5.52
CA LEU A 170 -4.49 -35.57 5.50
C LEU A 170 -3.31 -35.94 6.40
N ALA A 171 -2.09 -35.74 5.89
CA ALA A 171 -0.86 -35.87 6.66
C ALA A 171 -0.58 -34.56 7.41
N LEU A 172 -1.06 -34.46 8.65
CA LEU A 172 -0.92 -33.29 9.52
C LEU A 172 0.07 -33.56 10.67
N ALA A 173 0.19 -32.59 11.60
CA ALA A 173 1.23 -32.60 12.62
C ALA A 173 1.23 -33.82 13.57
N SER A 174 0.12 -34.54 13.72
CA SER A 174 0.05 -35.73 14.57
C SER A 174 -1.13 -36.66 14.24
N ASP A 175 -1.21 -37.80 14.94
CA ASP A 175 -2.29 -38.80 14.90
C ASP A 175 -3.53 -38.42 15.73
N ARG A 176 -3.61 -37.16 16.18
CA ARG A 176 -4.67 -36.68 17.06
C ARG A 176 -5.04 -35.24 16.75
N VAL A 177 -5.51 -35.04 15.52
CA VAL A 177 -5.87 -33.73 14.94
C VAL A 177 -7.37 -33.66 14.65
N ILE A 178 -8.00 -32.51 14.91
CA ILE A 178 -9.46 -32.35 14.87
C ILE A 178 -9.86 -30.92 14.48
N ASP A 179 -11.14 -30.71 14.19
CA ASP A 179 -11.77 -29.40 13.99
C ASP A 179 -11.08 -28.53 12.92
N ALA A 180 -11.13 -28.99 11.67
CA ALA A 180 -10.61 -28.21 10.54
C ALA A 180 -11.46 -26.95 10.31
N CYS A 181 -10.83 -25.89 9.81
CA CYS A 181 -11.49 -24.80 9.08
C CYS A 181 -10.61 -24.38 7.91
N VAL A 182 -11.21 -24.26 6.72
CA VAL A 182 -10.51 -23.94 5.48
C VAL A 182 -10.95 -22.60 4.92
N PHE A 183 -9.98 -21.77 4.54
CA PHE A 183 -10.23 -20.44 3.99
C PHE A 183 -9.31 -20.14 2.79
N PRO A 184 -9.78 -19.44 1.75
CA PRO A 184 -8.97 -19.08 0.58
C PRO A 184 -7.93 -17.99 0.92
N LEU A 185 -6.73 -18.11 0.35
CA LEU A 185 -5.67 -17.13 0.52
C LEU A 185 -5.78 -15.97 -0.50
N PRO A 186 -5.48 -14.71 -0.13
CA PRO A 186 -5.53 -13.55 -1.02
C PRO A 186 -4.73 -13.71 -2.32
N GLN A 187 -3.60 -14.40 -2.23
CA GLN A 187 -2.63 -14.64 -3.29
C GLN A 187 -2.92 -15.91 -4.14
N GLY A 188 -4.05 -16.58 -3.89
CA GLY A 188 -4.36 -17.89 -4.46
C GLY A 188 -3.93 -19.05 -3.55
N GLY A 189 -4.58 -20.20 -3.71
CA GLY A 189 -4.47 -21.33 -2.81
C GLY A 189 -5.36 -21.21 -1.57
N TRP A 190 -5.10 -22.08 -0.58
CA TRP A 190 -5.98 -22.34 0.56
C TRP A 190 -5.17 -22.58 1.83
N ARG A 191 -5.73 -22.19 2.96
CA ARG A 191 -5.18 -22.49 4.29
C ARG A 191 -6.22 -23.20 5.13
N MET A 192 -5.77 -24.18 5.89
CA MET A 192 -6.54 -24.88 6.89
C MET A 192 -5.97 -24.57 8.26
N TRP A 193 -6.83 -24.28 9.23
CA TRP A 193 -6.49 -24.30 10.65
C TRP A 193 -7.13 -25.52 11.28
N TYR A 194 -6.44 -26.11 12.25
CA TYR A 194 -6.92 -27.30 12.93
C TYR A 194 -6.33 -27.41 14.33
N ASN A 195 -6.98 -28.19 15.19
CA ASN A 195 -6.52 -28.47 16.53
C ASN A 195 -5.54 -29.63 16.58
N ASN A 196 -4.41 -29.43 17.26
CA ASN A 196 -3.46 -30.50 17.56
C ASN A 196 -3.58 -30.93 19.04
N GLU A 197 -4.24 -32.05 19.31
CA GLU A 197 -4.46 -32.50 20.70
C GLU A 197 -3.19 -33.04 21.36
N ARG A 198 -2.19 -33.47 20.58
CA ARG A 198 -0.87 -33.87 21.13
C ARG A 198 -0.13 -32.70 21.74
N ASP A 199 -0.40 -31.49 21.27
CA ASP A 199 0.21 -30.25 21.74
C ASP A 199 -0.81 -29.39 22.49
N ALA A 200 -1.39 -29.96 23.55
CA ALA A 200 -2.29 -29.27 24.47
C ALA A 200 -3.45 -28.50 23.78
N LYS A 201 -4.00 -29.07 22.69
CA LYS A 201 -5.09 -28.46 21.90
C LYS A 201 -4.70 -27.12 21.24
N SER A 202 -3.42 -26.92 20.94
CA SER A 202 -2.94 -25.75 20.20
C SER A 202 -3.49 -25.72 18.78
N ILE A 203 -3.73 -24.52 18.24
CA ILE A 203 -4.13 -24.32 16.84
C ILE A 203 -2.89 -24.39 15.93
N TYR A 204 -2.95 -25.26 14.93
CA TYR A 204 -1.98 -25.45 13.87
C TYR A 204 -2.58 -24.99 12.54
N TYR A 205 -1.74 -24.90 11.50
CA TYR A 205 -2.22 -24.65 10.15
C TYR A 205 -1.45 -25.41 9.08
N ALA A 206 -2.12 -25.63 7.94
CA ALA A 206 -1.56 -26.24 6.74
C ALA A 206 -1.98 -25.43 5.50
N ASP A 207 -1.14 -25.43 4.47
CA ASP A 207 -1.42 -24.74 3.20
C ASP A 207 -1.61 -25.74 2.06
N SER A 208 -2.48 -25.40 1.11
CA SER A 208 -2.74 -26.17 -0.10
C SER A 208 -2.86 -25.28 -1.33
N PRO A 209 -2.25 -25.64 -2.47
CA PRO A 209 -2.45 -24.91 -3.72
C PRO A 209 -3.82 -25.18 -4.35
N ASP A 210 -4.47 -26.31 -4.03
CA ASP A 210 -5.55 -26.87 -4.85
C ASP A 210 -6.68 -27.58 -4.05
N LEU A 211 -6.70 -27.45 -2.71
CA LEU A 211 -7.59 -28.16 -1.78
C LEU A 211 -7.31 -29.67 -1.61
N HIS A 212 -6.46 -30.27 -2.44
CA HIS A 212 -6.16 -31.70 -2.39
C HIS A 212 -4.82 -31.98 -1.72
N ASN A 213 -3.80 -31.18 -2.03
CA ASN A 213 -2.43 -31.39 -1.57
C ASN A 213 -2.13 -30.46 -0.40
N TRP A 214 -2.05 -30.98 0.82
CA TRP A 214 -1.84 -30.20 2.04
C TRP A 214 -0.42 -30.35 2.59
N THR A 215 0.19 -29.23 2.99
CA THR A 215 1.48 -29.18 3.66
C THR A 215 1.32 -28.52 5.02
N ASP A 216 1.57 -29.27 6.10
CA ASP A 216 1.61 -28.73 7.46
C ASP A 216 2.66 -27.63 7.60
N LYS A 217 2.33 -26.57 8.35
CA LYS A 217 3.20 -25.42 8.59
C LYS A 217 3.48 -25.19 10.08
N GLY A 218 3.00 -26.10 10.94
CA GLY A 218 3.18 -26.01 12.38
C GLY A 218 2.16 -25.12 13.07
N LYS A 219 2.55 -24.60 14.24
CA LYS A 219 1.70 -23.84 15.16
C LYS A 219 1.32 -22.47 14.57
N CYS A 220 0.04 -22.10 14.69
CA CYS A 220 -0.46 -20.81 14.22
C CYS A 220 -0.04 -19.69 15.18
N ALA A 221 0.69 -18.69 14.68
CA ALA A 221 1.23 -17.61 15.49
C ALA A 221 0.13 -16.68 16.03
N GLY A 222 0.17 -16.39 17.33
CA GLY A 222 -0.76 -15.50 18.03
C GLY A 222 -2.08 -16.14 18.48
N VAL A 223 -2.33 -17.39 18.07
CA VAL A 223 -3.46 -18.22 18.52
C VAL A 223 -2.97 -19.50 19.19
N GLY A 224 -2.04 -20.21 18.56
CA GLY A 224 -1.59 -21.55 18.95
C GLY A 224 -0.78 -21.60 20.25
N GLU A 225 -0.44 -20.46 20.84
CA GLU A 225 0.16 -20.38 22.17
C GLU A 225 -0.85 -20.63 23.30
N ARG A 226 -2.16 -20.70 22.97
CA ARG A 226 -3.25 -20.90 23.92
C ARG A 226 -4.06 -22.14 23.54
N PRO A 227 -4.45 -22.98 24.51
CA PRO A 227 -5.40 -24.06 24.27
C PRO A 227 -6.76 -23.50 23.82
N GLY A 228 -7.36 -24.14 22.82
CA GLY A 228 -8.73 -23.88 22.37
C GLY A 228 -9.23 -25.01 21.47
N GLU A 229 -10.42 -24.90 20.92
CA GLU A 229 -10.97 -25.82 19.91
C GLU A 229 -11.82 -25.12 18.86
N GLY A 230 -12.06 -25.76 17.72
CA GLY A 230 -12.94 -25.24 16.69
C GLY A 230 -12.52 -23.88 16.12
N PRO A 231 -11.31 -23.73 15.53
CA PRO A 231 -10.95 -22.51 14.82
C PRO A 231 -11.96 -22.30 13.68
N TYR A 232 -12.54 -21.11 13.58
CA TYR A 232 -13.43 -20.76 12.48
C TYR A 232 -13.05 -19.39 11.90
N VAL A 233 -12.62 -19.38 10.64
CA VAL A 233 -12.07 -18.20 9.95
C VAL A 233 -13.08 -17.63 8.96
N PHE A 234 -13.27 -16.31 8.99
CA PHE A 234 -14.10 -15.59 8.02
C PHE A 234 -13.57 -14.17 7.76
N ARG A 235 -13.97 -13.57 6.64
CA ARG A 235 -13.62 -12.17 6.31
C ARG A 235 -14.84 -11.28 6.45
N TRP A 236 -14.71 -10.20 7.22
CA TRP A 236 -15.78 -9.21 7.40
C TRP A 236 -15.21 -7.83 7.68
N ARG A 237 -15.75 -6.81 6.99
CA ARG A 237 -15.37 -5.39 7.12
C ARG A 237 -13.86 -5.13 7.07
N GLY A 238 -13.24 -5.59 5.99
CA GLY A 238 -11.82 -5.31 5.70
C GLY A 238 -10.82 -6.26 6.37
N HIS A 239 -11.20 -6.95 7.45
CA HIS A 239 -10.29 -7.81 8.23
C HIS A 239 -10.65 -9.30 8.13
N TYR A 240 -9.68 -10.15 8.47
CA TYR A 240 -9.89 -11.57 8.76
C TYR A 240 -10.10 -11.77 10.24
N TRP A 241 -11.06 -12.64 10.58
CA TRP A 241 -11.44 -12.96 11.94
C TRP A 241 -11.33 -14.47 12.15
N MET A 242 -10.85 -14.87 13.33
CA MET A 242 -10.87 -16.26 13.77
C MET A 242 -11.60 -16.34 15.10
N LEU A 243 -12.56 -17.26 15.19
CA LEU A 243 -13.22 -17.65 16.42
C LEU A 243 -12.63 -18.97 16.91
N VAL A 244 -12.39 -19.08 18.22
CA VAL A 244 -11.88 -20.30 18.85
C VAL A 244 -12.62 -20.53 20.16
N ASP A 245 -13.18 -21.71 20.38
CA ASP A 245 -13.81 -22.09 21.65
C ASP A 245 -12.73 -22.27 22.73
N LEU A 246 -12.86 -21.51 23.82
CA LEU A 246 -11.93 -21.54 24.96
C LEU A 246 -12.50 -22.33 26.16
N TRP A 247 -13.60 -23.08 25.97
CA TRP A 247 -14.41 -23.74 27.00
C TRP A 247 -15.02 -22.79 28.04
N ARG A 248 -14.92 -21.48 27.79
CA ARG A 248 -15.47 -20.39 28.63
C ARG A 248 -16.08 -19.27 27.77
N GLY A 249 -16.57 -19.65 26.60
CA GLY A 249 -16.91 -18.73 25.51
C GLY A 249 -15.84 -18.75 24.41
N ILE A 250 -16.05 -17.90 23.42
CA ILE A 250 -15.34 -17.85 22.15
C ILE A 250 -14.31 -16.73 22.16
N GLY A 251 -13.03 -17.10 22.02
CA GLY A 251 -11.95 -16.16 21.74
C GLY A 251 -12.09 -15.59 20.33
N VAL A 252 -11.89 -14.27 20.20
CA VAL A 252 -11.91 -13.57 18.92
C VAL A 252 -10.50 -13.12 18.59
N TYR A 253 -10.03 -13.41 17.39
CA TYR A 253 -8.73 -13.00 16.89
C TYR A 253 -8.89 -12.28 15.55
N ARG A 254 -8.04 -11.29 15.29
CA ARG A 254 -8.01 -10.52 14.06
C ARG A 254 -6.69 -10.71 13.33
N SER A 255 -6.72 -10.76 12.01
CA SER A 255 -5.54 -10.79 11.16
C SER A 255 -5.79 -9.96 9.89
N ASP A 256 -4.71 -9.41 9.33
CA ASP A 256 -4.72 -8.72 8.04
C ASP A 256 -4.09 -9.58 6.91
N ASP A 257 -3.39 -10.66 7.27
CA ASP A 257 -2.60 -11.49 6.35
C ASP A 257 -2.89 -13.01 6.44
N LEU A 258 -3.83 -13.42 7.30
CA LEU A 258 -4.16 -14.82 7.64
C LEU A 258 -3.00 -15.62 8.26
N LEU A 259 -1.90 -14.97 8.63
CA LEU A 259 -0.71 -15.62 9.19
C LEU A 259 -0.49 -15.18 10.65
N ASN A 260 -0.52 -13.87 10.88
CA ASN A 260 -0.31 -13.27 12.19
C ASN A 260 -1.65 -12.87 12.80
N TRP A 261 -1.96 -13.43 13.96
CA TRP A 261 -3.24 -13.22 14.63
C TRP A 261 -3.07 -12.43 15.92
N THR A 262 -3.91 -11.41 16.10
CA THR A 262 -3.96 -10.60 17.32
C THR A 262 -5.25 -10.92 18.08
N PRO A 263 -5.19 -11.35 19.36
CA PRO A 263 -6.38 -11.56 20.16
C PRO A 263 -7.09 -10.25 20.46
N GLN A 264 -8.41 -10.24 20.37
CA GLN A 264 -9.24 -9.13 20.82
C GLN A 264 -9.15 -9.00 22.35
N PRO A 265 -9.04 -7.77 22.90
CA PRO A 265 -9.06 -7.56 24.35
C PRO A 265 -10.47 -7.75 24.93
N GLY A 266 -10.54 -8.19 26.20
CA GLY A 266 -11.79 -8.29 26.97
C GLY A 266 -12.26 -9.72 27.23
N ASP A 267 -13.52 -9.84 27.66
CA ASP A 267 -14.17 -11.13 27.92
C ASP A 267 -14.40 -11.89 26.60
N PRO A 268 -14.29 -13.23 26.58
CA PRO A 268 -14.66 -14.05 25.42
C PRO A 268 -16.10 -13.80 24.97
N LEU A 269 -16.32 -13.77 23.66
CA LEU A 269 -17.65 -13.67 23.04
C LEU A 269 -18.50 -14.87 23.49
N LEU A 270 -19.77 -14.67 23.81
CA LEU A 270 -20.65 -15.73 24.35
C LEU A 270 -20.16 -16.39 25.67
N GLY A 271 -19.20 -15.79 26.37
CA GLY A 271 -18.73 -16.27 27.67
C GLY A 271 -19.68 -15.95 28.84
N LYS A 272 -20.64 -15.04 28.64
CA LYS A 272 -21.70 -14.74 29.61
C LYS A 272 -22.96 -15.53 29.23
N PRO A 273 -23.54 -16.34 30.14
CA PRO A 273 -24.80 -17.04 29.91
C PRO A 273 -25.92 -16.13 29.42
N GLY A 274 -26.72 -16.60 28.46
CA GLY A 274 -27.92 -15.89 27.98
C GLY A 274 -29.15 -16.18 28.84
N LYS A 275 -30.27 -15.51 28.52
CA LYS A 275 -31.59 -15.70 29.16
C LYS A 275 -32.57 -16.49 28.29
N GLY A 276 -32.20 -16.76 27.04
CA GLY A 276 -33.02 -17.54 26.11
C GLY A 276 -33.15 -19.01 26.52
N ALA A 277 -34.22 -19.67 26.07
CA ALA A 277 -34.37 -21.11 26.28
C ALA A 277 -33.17 -21.86 25.69
N ASP A 278 -32.65 -22.81 26.46
CA ASP A 278 -31.44 -23.59 26.16
C ASP A 278 -30.13 -22.78 26.00
N ASP A 279 -30.13 -21.47 26.28
CA ASP A 279 -28.98 -20.57 26.08
C ASP A 279 -28.30 -20.11 27.40
N GLY A 280 -28.72 -20.68 28.54
CA GLY A 280 -28.31 -20.32 29.90
C GLY A 280 -26.91 -20.77 30.34
N VAL A 281 -26.01 -21.06 29.40
CA VAL A 281 -24.63 -21.51 29.64
C VAL A 281 -23.67 -20.85 28.65
N ASN A 282 -22.37 -21.07 28.75
CA ASN A 282 -21.40 -20.56 27.77
C ASN A 282 -21.69 -21.11 26.37
N GLY A 283 -21.51 -20.29 25.33
CA GLY A 283 -21.55 -20.78 23.95
C GLY A 283 -20.29 -21.59 23.64
N GLY A 284 -20.46 -22.72 22.95
CA GLY A 284 -19.35 -23.54 22.45
C GLY A 284 -19.10 -23.34 20.95
N HIS A 285 -18.24 -24.18 20.37
CA HIS A 285 -17.85 -24.20 18.95
C HIS A 285 -18.94 -23.66 18.01
N CYS A 286 -18.56 -22.68 17.20
CA CYS A 286 -19.46 -21.92 16.36
C CYS A 286 -18.97 -21.81 14.91
N GLY A 287 -19.92 -21.61 14.00
CA GLY A 287 -19.69 -21.16 12.63
C GLY A 287 -20.29 -19.76 12.42
N VAL A 288 -19.75 -19.01 11.47
CA VAL A 288 -20.22 -17.67 11.10
C VAL A 288 -20.60 -17.61 9.63
N VAL A 289 -21.78 -17.06 9.34
CA VAL A 289 -22.17 -16.70 7.98
C VAL A 289 -22.19 -15.18 7.85
N VAL A 290 -21.37 -14.66 6.94
CA VAL A 290 -21.39 -13.26 6.53
C VAL A 290 -22.28 -13.14 5.30
N ASP A 291 -23.40 -12.44 5.45
CA ASP A 291 -24.26 -12.05 4.33
C ASP A 291 -23.70 -10.77 3.68
N HIS A 292 -22.89 -10.95 2.63
CA HIS A 292 -22.27 -9.85 1.91
C HIS A 292 -23.26 -8.94 1.20
N ALA A 293 -24.48 -9.39 0.91
CA ALA A 293 -25.49 -8.54 0.28
C ALA A 293 -26.03 -7.48 1.25
N THR A 294 -25.99 -7.75 2.57
CA THR A 294 -26.47 -6.84 3.60
C THR A 294 -25.36 -6.34 4.54
N ASP A 295 -24.12 -6.81 4.35
CA ASP A 295 -22.98 -6.61 5.25
C ASP A 295 -23.27 -6.98 6.72
N ARG A 296 -24.05 -8.06 6.93
CA ARG A 296 -24.41 -8.57 8.27
C ARG A 296 -23.75 -9.92 8.52
N ALA A 297 -23.39 -10.20 9.77
CA ALA A 297 -22.77 -11.47 10.16
C ALA A 297 -23.56 -12.16 11.26
N TYR A 298 -23.75 -13.47 11.15
CA TYR A 298 -24.51 -14.28 12.10
C TYR A 298 -23.65 -15.43 12.62
N CYS A 299 -23.57 -15.55 13.95
CA CYS A 299 -22.83 -16.61 14.63
C CYS A 299 -23.80 -17.71 15.07
N PHE A 300 -23.63 -18.90 14.51
CA PHE A 300 -24.35 -20.12 14.87
C PHE A 300 -23.49 -20.91 15.85
N TYR A 301 -23.98 -21.14 17.05
CA TYR A 301 -23.20 -21.79 18.12
C TYR A 301 -24.06 -22.79 18.87
N PHE A 302 -23.45 -23.79 19.49
CA PHE A 302 -24.19 -24.74 20.31
C PHE A 302 -24.03 -24.47 21.81
N THR A 303 -25.00 -24.96 22.58
CA THR A 303 -24.97 -24.95 24.04
C THR A 303 -25.30 -26.34 24.58
N HIS A 304 -24.84 -26.63 25.80
CA HIS A 304 -25.29 -27.78 26.60
C HIS A 304 -26.17 -27.28 27.76
N PRO A 305 -27.50 -27.24 27.59
CA PRO A 305 -28.38 -26.46 28.47
C PRO A 305 -28.33 -26.84 29.95
N GLY A 306 -28.15 -28.13 30.26
CA GLY A 306 -28.09 -28.60 31.65
C GLY A 306 -26.76 -28.31 32.35
N ARG A 307 -25.73 -27.79 31.68
CA ARG A 307 -24.40 -27.51 32.28
C ARG A 307 -24.36 -26.17 33.04
N ASN A 308 -25.45 -25.81 33.71
CA ASN A 308 -25.62 -24.57 34.45
C ASN A 308 -25.20 -24.70 35.93
N GLY A 309 -23.94 -25.04 36.18
CA GLY A 309 -23.41 -25.17 37.56
C GLY A 309 -22.32 -26.22 37.70
N THR A 310 -21.97 -26.56 38.95
CA THR A 310 -20.98 -27.61 39.24
C THR A 310 -21.59 -28.99 38.97
N ILE A 311 -21.06 -29.68 37.95
CA ILE A 311 -21.45 -31.05 37.58
C ILE A 311 -20.77 -32.04 38.54
N SER A 312 -21.53 -32.90 39.22
CA SER A 312 -20.95 -33.97 40.02
C SER A 312 -20.60 -35.20 39.16
N PRO A 313 -19.68 -36.07 39.61
CA PRO A 313 -19.36 -37.30 38.89
C PRO A 313 -20.55 -38.23 38.64
N ASP A 314 -21.59 -38.16 39.48
CA ASP A 314 -22.79 -38.98 39.39
C ASP A 314 -23.79 -38.47 38.33
N ASP A 315 -23.63 -37.22 37.88
CA ASP A 315 -24.52 -36.60 36.88
C ASP A 315 -24.14 -36.96 35.43
N LYS A 316 -23.03 -37.68 35.19
CA LYS A 316 -22.46 -37.93 33.84
C LYS A 316 -23.39 -38.66 32.86
N ASN A 317 -24.45 -39.30 33.36
CA ASN A 317 -25.45 -40.01 32.56
C ASN A 317 -26.78 -39.25 32.39
N ASN A 318 -26.86 -38.00 32.87
CA ASN A 318 -28.04 -37.17 32.75
C ASN A 318 -28.22 -36.64 31.31
N LEU A 319 -29.39 -36.87 30.71
CA LEU A 319 -29.77 -36.36 29.39
C LEU A 319 -29.57 -34.83 29.30
N GLU A 320 -29.96 -34.08 30.32
CA GLU A 320 -29.88 -32.60 30.30
C GLU A 320 -28.43 -32.09 30.19
N LEU A 321 -27.45 -32.86 30.68
CA LEU A 321 -26.02 -32.52 30.58
C LEU A 321 -25.37 -32.94 29.25
N ARG A 322 -26.00 -33.90 28.56
CA ARG A 322 -25.56 -34.46 27.28
C ARG A 322 -26.19 -33.73 26.10
N ARG A 323 -27.47 -33.41 26.18
CA ARG A 323 -28.20 -32.78 25.08
C ARG A 323 -27.59 -31.44 24.71
N SER A 324 -27.72 -31.07 23.44
CA SER A 324 -27.25 -29.79 22.94
C SER A 324 -28.21 -29.23 21.90
N SER A 325 -28.20 -27.91 21.79
CA SER A 325 -29.05 -27.15 20.88
C SER A 325 -28.24 -26.10 20.16
N ILE A 326 -28.57 -25.80 18.91
CA ILE A 326 -27.99 -24.68 18.17
C ILE A 326 -28.76 -23.41 18.50
N GLN A 327 -28.01 -22.31 18.62
CA GLN A 327 -28.45 -20.94 18.86
C GLN A 327 -27.88 -20.05 17.75
N VAL A 328 -28.44 -18.83 17.61
CA VAL A 328 -27.90 -17.82 16.69
C VAL A 328 -27.96 -16.43 17.29
N VAL A 329 -26.90 -15.66 17.06
CA VAL A 329 -26.83 -14.23 17.36
C VAL A 329 -26.31 -13.47 16.14
N GLU A 330 -26.69 -12.20 16.03
CA GLU A 330 -26.08 -11.28 15.08
C GLU A 330 -24.81 -10.67 15.69
N LEU A 331 -23.72 -10.70 14.93
CA LEU A 331 -22.46 -10.06 15.29
C LEU A 331 -22.49 -8.59 14.91
N ARG A 332 -21.79 -7.78 15.71
CA ARG A 332 -21.57 -6.35 15.48
C ARG A 332 -20.08 -6.08 15.57
N GLU A 333 -19.52 -5.54 14.50
CA GLU A 333 -18.18 -4.99 14.50
C GLU A 333 -18.27 -3.47 14.69
N LYS A 334 -17.43 -2.95 15.58
CA LYS A 334 -17.23 -1.52 15.77
C LYS A 334 -15.81 -1.27 16.25
N ASP A 335 -15.11 -0.35 15.60
CA ASP A 335 -13.76 0.09 15.96
C ASP A 335 -12.76 -1.09 16.08
N GLY A 336 -12.89 -2.10 15.21
CA GLY A 336 -12.04 -3.28 15.21
C GLY A 336 -12.33 -4.30 16.31
N VAL A 337 -13.53 -4.26 16.89
CA VAL A 337 -13.99 -5.18 17.95
C VAL A 337 -15.31 -5.84 17.55
N ILE A 338 -15.35 -7.18 17.57
CA ILE A 338 -16.58 -7.97 17.42
C ILE A 338 -17.27 -8.13 18.77
N SER A 339 -18.56 -7.86 18.78
CA SER A 339 -19.46 -8.02 19.91
C SER A 339 -20.81 -8.60 19.46
N CYS A 340 -21.62 -9.05 20.41
CA CYS A 340 -23.02 -9.39 20.16
C CYS A 340 -23.87 -9.06 21.38
N ASP A 341 -25.16 -8.79 21.18
CA ASP A 341 -26.14 -8.80 22.26
C ASP A 341 -26.78 -10.19 22.27
N ARG A 342 -26.38 -11.02 23.24
CA ARG A 342 -26.82 -12.40 23.35
C ARG A 342 -28.31 -12.52 23.59
N ASP A 343 -28.95 -11.55 24.24
CA ASP A 343 -30.38 -11.62 24.60
C ASP A 343 -31.29 -10.92 23.57
N ALA A 344 -30.73 -10.12 22.68
CA ALA A 344 -31.48 -9.53 21.58
C ALA A 344 -32.09 -10.60 20.65
N PRO A 345 -33.30 -10.37 20.11
CA PRO A 345 -33.84 -11.22 19.05
C PRO A 345 -32.95 -11.16 17.80
N ALA A 346 -32.57 -12.33 17.27
CA ALA A 346 -31.88 -12.42 15.98
C ALA A 346 -32.93 -12.44 14.85
N TYR A 347 -32.84 -11.48 13.93
CA TYR A 347 -33.63 -11.46 12.70
C TYR A 347 -32.73 -11.88 11.54
N VAL A 348 -32.93 -13.09 11.04
CA VAL A 348 -32.05 -13.75 10.09
C VAL A 348 -32.70 -13.75 8.70
N LYS A 349 -31.90 -13.38 7.70
CA LYS A 349 -32.23 -13.51 6.27
C LYS A 349 -30.92 -13.63 5.50
N LEU A 350 -30.43 -14.86 5.36
CA LEU A 350 -29.25 -15.18 4.58
C LEU A 350 -29.61 -15.19 3.09
N ASN A 351 -28.99 -14.31 2.31
CA ASN A 351 -29.16 -14.24 0.86
C ASN A 351 -28.30 -15.29 0.15
N ALA A 352 -28.85 -15.93 -0.88
CA ALA A 352 -28.13 -16.92 -1.70
C ALA A 352 -26.71 -16.43 -2.08
N THR A 353 -25.69 -17.29 -1.90
CA THR A 353 -24.33 -16.95 -2.32
C THR A 353 -24.30 -16.88 -3.84
N ALA A 354 -24.12 -15.67 -4.38
CA ALA A 354 -23.98 -15.48 -5.82
C ALA A 354 -22.81 -16.32 -6.33
N ALA A 355 -23.00 -17.03 -7.45
CA ALA A 355 -21.93 -17.84 -8.01
C ALA A 355 -20.88 -16.92 -8.67
N ASN A 356 -19.60 -17.30 -8.54
CA ASN A 356 -18.50 -16.57 -9.15
C ASN A 356 -18.68 -16.44 -10.67
N PHE A 357 -18.29 -15.31 -11.21
CA PHE A 357 -18.32 -15.07 -12.65
C PHE A 357 -17.08 -15.69 -13.30
N THR A 358 -17.26 -16.58 -14.29
CA THR A 358 -16.12 -17.15 -15.04
C THR A 358 -15.75 -16.24 -16.20
N LEU A 359 -14.61 -15.54 -16.09
CA LEU A 359 -14.07 -14.66 -17.13
C LEU A 359 -13.44 -15.45 -18.28
N ALA A 360 -12.70 -16.53 -17.95
CA ALA A 360 -12.15 -17.48 -18.91
C ALA A 360 -12.05 -18.87 -18.27
N GLY A 361 -12.24 -19.93 -19.05
CA GLY A 361 -12.15 -21.33 -18.64
C GLY A 361 -11.83 -22.23 -19.84
N GLU A 362 -11.90 -23.55 -19.68
CA GLU A 362 -11.52 -24.51 -20.74
C GLU A 362 -12.31 -24.35 -22.05
N THR A 363 -13.62 -24.10 -21.97
CA THR A 363 -14.51 -23.97 -23.14
C THR A 363 -15.17 -22.60 -23.26
N VAL A 364 -14.93 -21.72 -22.28
CA VAL A 364 -15.66 -20.45 -22.11
C VAL A 364 -14.68 -19.30 -22.03
N VAL A 365 -14.97 -18.20 -22.73
CA VAL A 365 -14.32 -16.90 -22.56
C VAL A 365 -15.39 -15.83 -22.65
N ALA A 366 -15.44 -14.95 -21.65
CA ALA A 366 -16.46 -13.90 -21.60
C ALA A 366 -16.25 -12.91 -22.76
N ARG A 367 -17.35 -12.41 -23.32
CA ARG A 367 -17.32 -11.32 -24.30
C ARG A 367 -17.30 -9.99 -23.57
N ILE A 368 -16.52 -9.03 -24.06
CA ILE A 368 -16.46 -7.68 -23.47
C ILE A 368 -17.32 -6.74 -24.32
N HIS A 369 -18.25 -6.05 -23.67
CA HIS A 369 -19.18 -5.11 -24.26
C HIS A 369 -18.93 -3.70 -23.74
N TYR A 370 -18.89 -2.74 -24.65
CA TYR A 370 -18.84 -1.31 -24.35
C TYR A 370 -19.68 -0.56 -25.39
N SER A 371 -19.98 0.72 -25.14
CA SER A 371 -20.78 1.56 -26.03
C SER A 371 -19.91 2.55 -26.81
N ASP A 372 -20.32 2.86 -28.03
CA ASP A 372 -19.74 3.86 -28.94
C ASP A 372 -19.96 5.30 -28.46
N THR A 373 -20.97 5.54 -27.61
CA THR A 373 -21.24 6.86 -27.03
C THR A 373 -20.40 7.15 -25.79
N ASP A 374 -19.62 6.18 -25.30
CA ASP A 374 -18.70 6.38 -24.19
C ASP A 374 -17.40 7.08 -24.66
N ALA A 375 -16.55 7.47 -23.71
CA ALA A 375 -15.27 8.10 -24.02
C ALA A 375 -14.28 7.11 -24.66
N LYS A 376 -13.40 7.62 -25.53
CA LYS A 376 -12.43 6.81 -26.29
C LYS A 376 -11.59 5.90 -25.40
N VAL A 377 -11.16 6.38 -24.24
CA VAL A 377 -10.37 5.62 -23.25
C VAL A 377 -11.04 4.31 -22.82
N VAL A 378 -12.37 4.23 -22.82
CA VAL A 378 -13.11 3.01 -22.46
C VAL A 378 -12.88 1.91 -23.49
N SER A 379 -12.94 2.24 -24.79
CA SER A 379 -12.65 1.29 -25.87
C SER A 379 -11.18 0.83 -25.87
N ILE A 380 -10.25 1.74 -25.53
CA ILE A 380 -8.82 1.44 -25.38
C ILE A 380 -8.62 0.46 -24.23
N ALA A 381 -9.17 0.77 -23.05
CA ALA A 381 -9.08 -0.08 -21.87
C ALA A 381 -9.71 -1.46 -22.11
N ALA A 382 -10.88 -1.54 -22.76
CA ALA A 382 -11.51 -2.81 -23.11
C ALA A 382 -10.64 -3.68 -24.02
N ASN A 383 -9.93 -3.08 -25.00
CA ASN A 383 -8.98 -3.80 -25.84
C ASN A 383 -7.76 -4.30 -25.05
N HIS A 384 -7.24 -3.46 -24.15
CA HIS A 384 -6.17 -3.88 -23.24
C HIS A 384 -6.60 -5.05 -22.35
N LEU A 385 -7.81 -5.03 -21.79
CA LEU A 385 -8.37 -6.12 -21.00
C LEU A 385 -8.48 -7.42 -21.81
N ALA A 386 -8.92 -7.36 -23.06
CA ALA A 386 -8.96 -8.54 -23.93
C ALA A 386 -7.56 -9.13 -24.14
N ALA A 387 -6.56 -8.29 -24.39
CA ALA A 387 -5.17 -8.72 -24.54
C ALA A 387 -4.59 -9.25 -23.21
N ASP A 388 -4.99 -8.69 -22.08
CA ASP A 388 -4.57 -9.11 -20.74
C ASP A 388 -5.17 -10.49 -20.38
N ILE A 389 -6.45 -10.73 -20.68
CA ILE A 389 -7.07 -12.05 -20.53
C ILE A 389 -6.41 -13.07 -21.46
N GLU A 390 -6.03 -12.69 -22.68
CA GLU A 390 -5.24 -13.54 -23.59
C GLU A 390 -3.86 -13.88 -23.01
N ARG A 391 -3.16 -12.90 -22.41
CA ARG A 391 -1.86 -13.13 -21.76
C ARG A 391 -1.96 -14.14 -20.62
N VAL A 392 -3.03 -14.11 -19.83
CA VAL A 392 -3.20 -15.02 -18.68
C VAL A 392 -3.73 -16.38 -19.11
N SER A 393 -4.76 -16.42 -19.98
CA SER A 393 -5.52 -17.63 -20.30
C SER A 393 -5.16 -18.30 -21.63
N GLY A 394 -4.44 -17.60 -22.51
CA GLY A 394 -4.22 -18.01 -23.89
C GLY A 394 -5.44 -17.82 -24.81
N LYS A 395 -6.54 -17.23 -24.31
CA LYS A 395 -7.78 -17.02 -25.06
C LYS A 395 -8.14 -15.54 -25.07
N ARG A 396 -8.30 -14.96 -26.26
CA ARG A 396 -8.70 -13.56 -26.40
C ARG A 396 -10.22 -13.42 -26.42
N PRO A 397 -10.82 -12.67 -25.48
CA PRO A 397 -12.22 -12.25 -25.54
C PRO A 397 -12.56 -11.57 -26.87
N ALA A 398 -13.76 -11.84 -27.37
CA ALA A 398 -14.36 -11.00 -28.39
C ALA A 398 -14.77 -9.65 -27.79
N LEU A 399 -14.57 -8.57 -28.55
CA LEU A 399 -15.07 -7.25 -28.22
C LEU A 399 -16.36 -6.98 -29.01
N SER A 400 -17.31 -6.28 -28.42
CA SER A 400 -18.53 -5.85 -29.12
C SER A 400 -18.95 -4.46 -28.68
N GLU A 401 -19.05 -3.58 -29.66
CA GLU A 401 -19.56 -2.23 -29.51
C GLU A 401 -21.09 -2.27 -29.63
N ILE A 402 -21.78 -2.08 -28.51
CA ILE A 402 -23.25 -2.17 -28.44
C ILE A 402 -23.83 -1.13 -27.49
N SER A 403 -25.02 -0.66 -27.81
CA SER A 403 -25.74 0.36 -27.02
C SER A 403 -27.11 -0.13 -26.52
N ASP A 404 -27.60 -1.29 -26.96
CA ASP A 404 -28.81 -1.92 -26.41
C ASP A 404 -28.44 -3.11 -25.51
N LEU A 405 -28.79 -2.96 -24.23
CA LEU A 405 -28.55 -3.93 -23.17
C LEU A 405 -29.13 -5.31 -23.49
N LYS A 406 -30.22 -5.40 -24.26
CA LYS A 406 -30.81 -6.68 -24.63
C LYS A 406 -29.82 -7.56 -25.37
N PHE A 407 -29.09 -7.03 -26.35
CA PHE A 407 -28.08 -7.82 -27.08
C PHE A 407 -26.90 -8.24 -26.21
N ALA A 408 -26.63 -7.51 -25.12
CA ALA A 408 -25.56 -7.83 -24.17
C ALA A 408 -25.92 -9.04 -23.29
N ILE A 409 -27.17 -9.12 -22.80
CA ILE A 409 -27.57 -10.08 -21.76
C ILE A 409 -28.44 -11.24 -22.31
N THR A 410 -28.91 -11.20 -23.57
CA THR A 410 -29.69 -12.33 -24.15
C THR A 410 -28.84 -13.54 -24.55
N SER A 411 -27.51 -13.45 -24.49
CA SER A 411 -26.64 -14.58 -24.80
C SER A 411 -26.51 -15.50 -23.59
N THR A 412 -26.52 -16.83 -23.80
CA THR A 412 -26.11 -17.81 -22.78
C THR A 412 -24.60 -17.78 -22.51
N ALA A 413 -23.82 -16.98 -23.26
CA ALA A 413 -22.40 -16.79 -23.06
C ALA A 413 -22.12 -15.70 -22.00
N PRO A 414 -21.04 -15.83 -21.19
CA PRO A 414 -20.69 -14.82 -20.21
C PRO A 414 -20.33 -13.47 -20.84
N ALA A 415 -20.72 -12.39 -20.16
CA ALA A 415 -20.52 -11.02 -20.61
C ALA A 415 -19.84 -10.15 -19.54
N VAL A 416 -18.89 -9.31 -19.97
CA VAL A 416 -18.34 -8.20 -19.20
C VAL A 416 -18.87 -6.91 -19.80
N LEU A 417 -19.64 -6.14 -19.04
CA LEU A 417 -20.18 -4.85 -19.45
C LEU A 417 -19.32 -3.74 -18.87
N VAL A 418 -18.77 -2.88 -19.71
CA VAL A 418 -17.90 -1.78 -19.32
C VAL A 418 -18.55 -0.46 -19.72
N GLY A 419 -18.65 0.50 -18.80
CA GLY A 419 -19.10 1.83 -19.18
C GLY A 419 -19.08 2.88 -18.08
N THR A 420 -19.20 4.13 -18.52
CA THR A 420 -19.27 5.31 -17.67
C THR A 420 -20.72 5.69 -17.38
N LEU A 421 -21.04 5.95 -16.11
CA LEU A 421 -22.36 6.41 -15.68
C LEU A 421 -22.74 7.72 -16.40
N GLY A 422 -23.95 7.77 -16.97
CA GLY A 422 -24.47 8.93 -17.71
C GLY A 422 -23.91 9.10 -19.13
N LYS A 423 -23.05 8.19 -19.60
CA LYS A 423 -22.54 8.16 -20.99
C LYS A 423 -22.77 6.83 -21.69
N SER A 424 -22.76 5.73 -20.95
CA SER A 424 -22.99 4.39 -21.47
C SER A 424 -24.45 3.97 -21.32
N PRO A 425 -25.20 3.81 -22.43
CA PRO A 425 -26.58 3.33 -22.41
C PRO A 425 -26.72 1.95 -21.76
N LEU A 426 -25.67 1.12 -21.79
CA LEU A 426 -25.65 -0.19 -21.12
C LEU A 426 -25.75 -0.02 -19.60
N ILE A 427 -24.92 0.85 -19.03
CA ILE A 427 -24.90 1.14 -17.59
C ILE A 427 -26.17 1.87 -17.17
N ASP A 428 -26.58 2.89 -17.92
CA ASP A 428 -27.75 3.69 -17.60
C ASP A 428 -29.05 2.85 -17.65
N SER A 429 -29.14 1.88 -18.55
CA SER A 429 -30.26 0.93 -18.61
C SER A 429 -30.29 -0.01 -17.40
N LEU A 430 -29.14 -0.48 -16.92
CA LEU A 430 -29.04 -1.29 -15.71
C LEU A 430 -29.48 -0.50 -14.47
N VAL A 431 -29.09 0.77 -14.38
CA VAL A 431 -29.50 1.68 -13.31
C VAL A 431 -31.01 1.95 -13.38
N ALA A 432 -31.53 2.29 -14.56
CA ALA A 432 -32.95 2.58 -14.75
C ALA A 432 -33.86 1.37 -14.45
N SER A 433 -33.37 0.15 -14.70
CA SER A 433 -34.07 -1.09 -14.37
C SER A 433 -33.91 -1.55 -12.92
N GLY A 434 -33.15 -0.82 -12.10
CA GLY A 434 -32.89 -1.16 -10.70
C GLY A 434 -31.96 -2.36 -10.51
N LYS A 435 -31.25 -2.81 -11.55
CA LYS A 435 -30.33 -3.95 -11.51
C LYS A 435 -28.92 -3.59 -11.04
N LEU A 436 -28.56 -2.30 -11.11
CA LEU A 436 -27.25 -1.80 -10.69
C LEU A 436 -27.44 -0.61 -9.74
N ASP A 437 -26.95 -0.73 -8.51
CA ASP A 437 -26.82 0.41 -7.62
C ASP A 437 -25.52 1.17 -7.94
N VAL A 438 -25.65 2.48 -8.14
CA VAL A 438 -24.56 3.41 -8.45
C VAL A 438 -24.51 4.56 -7.46
N SER A 439 -25.15 4.41 -6.29
CA SER A 439 -25.14 5.39 -5.20
C SER A 439 -23.72 5.86 -4.86
N ALA A 440 -22.76 4.92 -4.82
CA ALA A 440 -21.35 5.19 -4.56
C ALA A 440 -20.61 5.93 -5.70
N LEU A 441 -21.16 5.99 -6.91
CA LEU A 441 -20.50 6.65 -8.07
C LEU A 441 -20.98 8.09 -8.29
N ARG A 442 -22.22 8.41 -7.94
CA ARG A 442 -22.84 9.69 -8.29
C ARG A 442 -22.09 10.86 -7.66
N GLY A 443 -21.62 11.77 -8.51
CA GLY A 443 -20.92 13.00 -8.10
C GLY A 443 -19.50 12.78 -7.57
N GLN A 444 -18.98 11.55 -7.62
CA GLN A 444 -17.61 11.25 -7.21
C GLN A 444 -16.62 11.49 -8.35
N TRP A 445 -15.36 11.67 -7.98
CA TRP A 445 -14.23 11.83 -8.91
C TRP A 445 -13.49 10.50 -9.02
N GLU A 446 -13.38 9.96 -10.24
CA GLU A 446 -12.58 8.77 -10.57
C GLU A 446 -12.89 7.51 -9.74
N THR A 447 -14.06 7.44 -9.13
CA THR A 447 -14.58 6.27 -8.41
C THR A 447 -15.16 5.27 -9.39
N PHE A 448 -15.03 3.99 -9.11
CA PHE A 448 -15.63 2.92 -9.91
C PHE A 448 -16.08 1.74 -9.05
N LEU A 449 -16.87 0.86 -9.65
CA LEU A 449 -17.22 -0.42 -9.07
C LEU A 449 -17.02 -1.56 -10.06
N ILE A 450 -16.73 -2.74 -9.52
CA ILE A 450 -16.74 -4.01 -10.22
C ILE A 450 -17.79 -4.88 -9.52
N THR A 451 -18.81 -5.33 -10.25
CA THR A 451 -19.89 -6.11 -9.65
C THR A 451 -20.38 -7.23 -10.55
N THR A 452 -20.70 -8.38 -9.96
CA THR A 452 -21.47 -9.42 -10.66
C THR A 452 -22.96 -9.14 -10.51
N LEU A 453 -23.73 -9.18 -11.62
CA LEU A 453 -25.20 -9.14 -11.54
C LEU A 453 -25.78 -10.54 -11.34
N ASP A 454 -25.12 -11.52 -11.93
CA ASP A 454 -25.42 -12.94 -11.86
C ASP A 454 -24.13 -13.73 -12.21
N ASN A 455 -24.25 -15.04 -12.38
CA ASN A 455 -23.11 -15.92 -12.69
C ASN A 455 -22.61 -15.79 -14.15
N ASN A 456 -23.29 -14.99 -14.99
CA ASN A 456 -23.02 -14.84 -16.41
C ASN A 456 -22.75 -13.37 -16.82
N THR A 457 -22.85 -12.42 -15.89
CA THR A 457 -22.70 -10.99 -16.17
C THR A 457 -21.84 -10.28 -15.13
N LEU A 458 -20.69 -9.77 -15.55
CA LEU A 458 -19.83 -8.87 -14.79
C LEU A 458 -20.00 -7.44 -15.31
N VAL A 459 -20.05 -6.46 -14.41
CA VAL A 459 -20.17 -5.04 -14.74
C VAL A 459 -19.01 -4.27 -14.14
N ILE A 460 -18.40 -3.42 -14.96
CA ILE A 460 -17.42 -2.41 -14.57
C ILE A 460 -18.04 -1.05 -14.87
N ALA A 461 -18.37 -0.29 -13.83
CA ALA A 461 -19.00 1.01 -13.97
C ALA A 461 -18.16 2.11 -13.30
N GLY A 462 -17.82 3.15 -14.04
CA GLY A 462 -17.11 4.33 -13.53
C GLY A 462 -18.02 5.53 -13.34
N SER A 463 -17.68 6.38 -12.36
CA SER A 463 -18.28 7.71 -12.15
C SER A 463 -17.95 8.70 -13.28
N ASP A 464 -16.79 8.52 -13.90
CA ASP A 464 -16.29 9.28 -15.06
C ASP A 464 -15.42 8.36 -15.96
N PRO A 465 -14.98 8.82 -17.16
CA PRO A 465 -14.20 7.99 -18.07
C PRO A 465 -12.91 7.40 -17.49
N ARG A 466 -12.23 8.14 -16.61
CA ARG A 466 -11.00 7.67 -15.96
C ARG A 466 -11.32 6.62 -14.92
N GLY A 467 -12.34 6.83 -14.09
CA GLY A 467 -12.88 5.82 -13.17
C GLY A 467 -13.21 4.51 -13.90
N THR A 468 -13.89 4.57 -15.05
CA THR A 468 -14.19 3.40 -15.88
C THR A 468 -12.91 2.68 -16.32
N SER A 469 -11.92 3.43 -16.83
CA SER A 469 -10.63 2.86 -17.25
C SER A 469 -9.86 2.23 -16.09
N PHE A 470 -9.86 2.85 -14.90
CA PHE A 470 -9.23 2.31 -13.70
C PHE A 470 -9.90 1.02 -13.24
N GLY A 471 -11.23 0.91 -13.35
CA GLY A 471 -11.94 -0.34 -13.08
C GLY A 471 -11.56 -1.48 -14.01
N VAL A 472 -11.33 -1.17 -15.29
CA VAL A 472 -10.83 -2.15 -16.26
C VAL A 472 -9.42 -2.61 -15.91
N TYR A 473 -8.50 -1.68 -15.60
CA TYR A 473 -7.13 -2.04 -15.22
C TYR A 473 -7.04 -2.69 -13.84
N GLU A 474 -7.98 -2.41 -12.93
CA GLU A 474 -8.10 -3.11 -11.65
C GLU A 474 -8.49 -4.56 -11.88
N LEU A 475 -9.42 -4.85 -12.80
CA LEU A 475 -9.71 -6.23 -13.21
C LEU A 475 -8.47 -6.90 -13.84
N SER A 476 -7.74 -6.21 -14.71
CA SER A 476 -6.45 -6.72 -15.24
C SER A 476 -5.47 -7.07 -14.12
N ARG A 477 -5.36 -6.21 -13.10
CA ARG A 477 -4.51 -6.45 -11.92
C ARG A 477 -4.98 -7.67 -11.13
N MET A 478 -6.29 -7.78 -10.87
CA MET A 478 -6.89 -8.92 -10.14
C MET A 478 -6.65 -10.26 -10.84
N ILE A 479 -6.60 -10.31 -12.17
CA ILE A 479 -6.32 -11.56 -12.90
C ILE A 479 -4.83 -11.92 -12.93
N GLY A 480 -3.93 -11.00 -12.54
CA GLY A 480 -2.49 -11.22 -12.41
C GLY A 480 -1.61 -10.36 -13.31
N ILE A 481 -2.16 -9.34 -14.00
CA ILE A 481 -1.35 -8.44 -14.84
C ILE A 481 -0.75 -7.32 -13.98
N SER A 482 0.57 -7.31 -13.86
CA SER A 482 1.31 -6.20 -13.27
C SER A 482 1.20 -4.92 -14.12
N PRO A 483 1.12 -3.71 -13.53
CA PRO A 483 1.30 -2.45 -14.25
C PRO A 483 2.61 -2.42 -15.07
N TRP A 484 3.62 -3.16 -14.60
CA TRP A 484 4.95 -3.24 -15.19
C TRP A 484 5.12 -4.39 -16.20
N HIS A 485 4.04 -5.06 -16.64
CA HIS A 485 4.14 -6.18 -17.60
C HIS A 485 4.94 -5.82 -18.85
N TRP A 486 4.80 -4.58 -19.32
CA TRP A 486 5.53 -4.07 -20.48
C TRP A 486 6.75 -3.26 -20.08
N TRP A 487 6.66 -2.41 -19.05
CA TRP A 487 7.77 -1.52 -18.69
C TRP A 487 8.90 -2.20 -17.92
N ALA A 488 8.68 -3.40 -17.38
CA ALA A 488 9.70 -4.20 -16.71
C ALA A 488 9.61 -5.71 -17.00
N ASP A 489 8.96 -6.07 -18.11
CA ASP A 489 8.86 -7.45 -18.62
C ASP A 489 8.31 -8.46 -17.59
N VAL A 490 7.45 -8.00 -16.69
CA VAL A 490 6.83 -8.88 -15.69
C VAL A 490 5.83 -9.80 -16.40
N THR A 491 6.19 -11.07 -16.48
CA THR A 491 5.36 -12.11 -17.07
C THR A 491 4.28 -12.57 -16.08
N PRO A 492 2.98 -12.45 -16.42
CA PRO A 492 1.91 -12.95 -15.57
C PRO A 492 1.84 -14.48 -15.54
N GLU A 493 1.35 -15.03 -14.44
CA GLU A 493 1.10 -16.47 -14.32
C GLU A 493 0.01 -16.93 -15.29
N LYS A 494 0.20 -18.11 -15.89
CA LYS A 494 -0.79 -18.71 -16.78
C LYS A 494 -1.89 -19.38 -15.96
N LYS A 495 -3.15 -19.15 -16.34
CA LYS A 495 -4.33 -19.74 -15.67
C LYS A 495 -5.25 -20.39 -16.70
N THR A 496 -5.60 -21.65 -16.49
CA THR A 496 -6.58 -22.38 -17.32
C THR A 496 -8.02 -21.93 -17.05
N ARG A 497 -8.27 -21.35 -15.87
CA ARG A 497 -9.55 -20.80 -15.43
C ARG A 497 -9.33 -19.50 -14.65
N ILE A 498 -10.16 -18.50 -14.93
CA ILE A 498 -10.18 -17.20 -14.27
C ILE A 498 -11.60 -16.97 -13.76
N SER A 499 -11.76 -17.02 -12.44
CA SER A 499 -13.02 -16.78 -11.74
C SER A 499 -12.95 -15.45 -10.98
N ILE A 500 -13.97 -14.62 -11.11
CA ILE A 500 -14.13 -13.37 -10.37
C ILE A 500 -15.12 -13.61 -9.23
N PRO A 501 -14.74 -13.31 -7.97
CA PRO A 501 -15.63 -13.43 -6.83
C PRO A 501 -16.94 -12.66 -7.06
N ALA A 502 -18.06 -13.26 -6.68
CA ALA A 502 -19.34 -12.58 -6.77
C ALA A 502 -19.48 -11.48 -5.70
N GLY A 503 -20.30 -10.48 -6.00
CA GLY A 503 -20.54 -9.32 -5.14
C GLY A 503 -20.15 -8.01 -5.82
N THR A 504 -20.20 -6.93 -5.04
CA THR A 504 -19.86 -5.57 -5.48
C THR A 504 -18.61 -5.09 -4.75
N HIS A 505 -17.62 -4.63 -5.50
CA HIS A 505 -16.42 -3.98 -4.99
C HIS A 505 -16.37 -2.53 -5.48
N VAL A 506 -16.29 -1.57 -4.56
CA VAL A 506 -16.22 -0.14 -4.86
C VAL A 506 -14.81 0.36 -4.56
N PHE A 507 -14.27 1.20 -5.43
CA PHE A 507 -12.92 1.74 -5.32
C PHE A 507 -12.93 3.26 -5.53
N GLY A 508 -12.19 3.96 -4.68
CA GLY A 508 -12.10 5.42 -4.68
C GLY A 508 -13.17 6.09 -3.80
N PRO A 509 -13.28 7.43 -3.84
CA PRO A 509 -12.47 8.35 -4.64
C PRO A 509 -10.98 8.34 -4.25
N PRO A 510 -10.06 8.75 -5.14
CA PRO A 510 -8.63 8.82 -4.81
C PRO A 510 -8.35 9.87 -3.73
N SER A 511 -7.33 9.62 -2.92
CA SER A 511 -6.85 10.53 -1.86
C SER A 511 -6.32 11.84 -2.43
N VAL A 512 -5.70 11.79 -3.61
CA VAL A 512 -5.16 12.95 -4.32
C VAL A 512 -5.83 13.10 -5.68
N LYS A 513 -6.31 14.32 -5.98
CA LYS A 513 -7.15 14.56 -7.17
C LYS A 513 -6.39 14.40 -8.49
N TYR A 514 -5.21 15.00 -8.61
CA TYR A 514 -4.33 14.85 -9.77
C TYR A 514 -3.02 14.17 -9.35
N ARG A 515 -2.70 13.05 -9.97
CA ARG A 515 -1.60 12.15 -9.57
C ARG A 515 -0.82 11.78 -10.81
N GLY A 516 0.50 11.96 -10.78
CA GLY A 516 1.28 11.67 -11.96
C GLY A 516 2.79 11.78 -11.79
N ILE A 517 3.44 11.80 -12.94
CA ILE A 517 4.90 11.84 -13.05
C ILE A 517 5.34 13.02 -13.92
N PHE A 518 6.61 13.39 -13.76
CA PHE A 518 7.35 14.26 -14.65
C PHE A 518 8.48 13.44 -15.26
N ILE A 519 8.42 13.26 -16.58
CA ILE A 519 9.55 12.74 -17.35
C ILE A 519 10.52 13.90 -17.53
N ASN A 520 11.67 13.80 -16.88
CA ASN A 520 12.71 14.82 -16.86
C ASN A 520 14.08 14.15 -16.90
N ASP A 521 15.13 14.92 -17.13
CA ASP A 521 16.50 14.38 -17.17
C ASP A 521 16.63 13.22 -18.18
N GLU A 522 15.78 13.25 -19.23
CA GLU A 522 15.54 12.14 -20.15
C GLU A 522 16.68 11.90 -21.16
N ASP A 523 17.69 12.76 -21.12
CA ASP A 523 18.79 12.88 -22.08
C ASP A 523 19.60 11.59 -22.23
N TRP A 524 19.59 10.72 -21.22
CA TRP A 524 20.54 9.62 -21.13
C TRP A 524 19.91 8.23 -21.22
N GLY A 525 18.66 8.08 -20.80
CA GLY A 525 17.96 6.81 -20.86
C GLY A 525 16.83 6.82 -21.88
N LEU A 526 15.73 7.48 -21.55
CA LEU A 526 14.47 7.39 -22.26
C LEU A 526 14.55 8.05 -23.64
N GLN A 527 15.16 9.23 -23.77
CA GLN A 527 15.31 9.89 -25.06
C GLN A 527 16.18 9.04 -26.02
N PRO A 528 17.39 8.58 -25.63
CA PRO A 528 18.20 7.74 -26.52
C PRO A 528 17.55 6.41 -26.85
N TRP A 529 16.86 5.78 -25.88
CA TRP A 529 16.12 4.54 -26.11
C TRP A 529 14.97 4.75 -27.10
N ALA A 530 14.17 5.81 -26.94
CA ALA A 530 13.10 6.12 -27.88
C ALA A 530 13.67 6.41 -29.27
N ALA A 531 14.63 7.33 -29.37
CA ALA A 531 15.20 7.79 -30.65
C ALA A 531 15.95 6.70 -31.43
N LYS A 532 16.54 5.71 -30.76
CA LYS A 532 17.42 4.71 -31.40
C LYS A 532 16.85 3.30 -31.41
N THR A 533 15.85 3.01 -30.56
CA THR A 533 15.32 1.65 -30.36
C THR A 533 13.82 1.58 -30.60
N PHE A 534 13.00 2.38 -29.92
CA PHE A 534 11.54 2.17 -29.89
C PHE A 534 10.74 3.00 -30.90
N GLU A 535 11.13 4.26 -31.12
CA GLU A 535 10.44 5.23 -31.98
C GLU A 535 11.45 6.09 -32.80
N PRO A 536 12.37 5.46 -33.57
CA PRO A 536 13.34 6.19 -34.39
C PRO A 536 12.69 7.10 -35.44
N GLU A 537 11.46 6.79 -35.88
CA GLU A 537 10.68 7.56 -36.85
C GLU A 537 10.37 9.00 -36.39
N ASN A 538 10.30 9.26 -35.08
CA ASN A 538 10.09 10.61 -34.52
C ASN A 538 11.36 11.22 -33.92
N GLY A 539 12.51 10.52 -34.03
CA GLY A 539 13.80 11.00 -33.55
C GLY A 539 13.89 11.21 -32.03
N GLY A 540 12.97 10.61 -31.25
CA GLY A 540 12.85 10.83 -29.81
C GLY A 540 11.51 10.38 -29.26
N ILE A 541 11.09 11.00 -28.16
CA ILE A 541 9.87 10.66 -27.42
C ILE A 541 8.65 11.26 -28.16
N GLY A 542 7.94 10.44 -28.93
CA GLY A 542 6.76 10.81 -29.71
C GLY A 542 5.49 10.05 -29.31
N PRO A 543 4.43 10.09 -30.14
CA PRO A 543 3.14 9.47 -29.83
C PRO A 543 3.23 7.99 -29.45
N LYS A 544 4.11 7.20 -30.08
CA LYS A 544 4.24 5.77 -29.79
C LYS A 544 4.84 5.53 -28.41
N THR A 545 5.83 6.32 -28.02
CA THR A 545 6.39 6.29 -26.67
C THR A 545 5.37 6.79 -25.63
N TYR A 546 4.69 7.91 -25.91
CA TYR A 546 3.67 8.44 -25.00
C TYR A 546 2.46 7.52 -24.85
N GLU A 547 2.07 6.75 -25.87
CA GLU A 547 1.03 5.72 -25.75
C GLU A 547 1.36 4.71 -24.64
N LYS A 548 2.63 4.27 -24.57
CA LYS A 548 3.11 3.36 -23.52
C LYS A 548 3.20 4.02 -22.15
N VAL A 549 3.54 5.31 -22.10
CA VAL A 549 3.50 6.10 -20.86
C VAL A 549 2.06 6.23 -20.36
N PHE A 550 1.10 6.56 -21.23
CA PHE A 550 -0.30 6.72 -20.85
C PHE A 550 -0.93 5.40 -20.41
N GLU A 551 -0.62 4.28 -21.09
CA GLU A 551 -1.03 2.95 -20.61
C GLU A 551 -0.50 2.68 -19.19
N LEU A 552 0.78 2.97 -18.93
CA LEU A 552 1.38 2.79 -17.60
C LEU A 552 0.68 3.65 -16.55
N LEU A 553 0.46 4.93 -16.83
CA LEU A 553 -0.20 5.85 -15.90
C LEU A 553 -1.60 5.34 -15.54
N LEU A 554 -2.42 4.91 -16.51
CA LEU A 554 -3.75 4.39 -16.21
C LEU A 554 -3.69 3.09 -15.39
N ARG A 555 -2.73 2.19 -15.66
CA ARG A 555 -2.51 0.96 -14.87
C ARG A 555 -2.08 1.25 -13.43
N LEU A 556 -1.32 2.33 -13.21
CA LEU A 556 -0.94 2.85 -11.89
C LEU A 556 -2.01 3.77 -11.28
N LYS A 557 -3.19 3.87 -11.89
CA LYS A 557 -4.29 4.77 -11.51
C LYS A 557 -3.89 6.25 -11.40
N ALA A 558 -2.92 6.68 -12.19
CA ALA A 558 -2.52 8.07 -12.38
C ALA A 558 -3.31 8.74 -13.51
N ASN A 559 -3.39 10.06 -13.50
CA ASN A 559 -4.22 10.83 -14.45
C ASN A 559 -3.55 12.08 -15.01
N THR A 560 -2.30 12.41 -14.64
CA THR A 560 -1.59 13.57 -15.17
C THR A 560 -0.14 13.27 -15.53
N LEU A 561 0.40 14.02 -16.50
CA LEU A 561 1.79 13.92 -16.93
C LEU A 561 2.38 15.31 -17.15
N TRP A 562 3.60 15.53 -16.65
CA TRP A 562 4.49 16.55 -17.21
C TRP A 562 5.44 15.85 -18.20
N PRO A 563 5.40 16.22 -19.49
CA PRO A 563 6.15 15.50 -20.51
C PRO A 563 7.63 15.87 -20.52
N ALA A 564 8.43 15.07 -21.23
CA ALA A 564 9.84 15.36 -21.51
C ALA A 564 10.00 16.74 -22.14
N MET A 565 11.03 17.49 -21.70
CA MET A 565 11.14 18.90 -22.01
C MET A 565 12.55 19.44 -22.24
N HIS A 566 13.60 18.66 -22.00
CA HIS A 566 14.96 19.10 -22.26
C HIS A 566 15.21 19.30 -23.77
N ALA A 567 16.26 20.05 -24.11
CA ALA A 567 16.57 20.39 -25.50
C ALA A 567 16.86 19.17 -26.40
N CYS A 568 17.13 18.00 -25.82
CA CYS A 568 17.31 16.74 -26.55
C CYS A 568 16.00 16.11 -27.04
N SER A 569 14.86 16.55 -26.50
CA SER A 569 13.53 16.03 -26.81
C SER A 569 12.70 17.04 -27.59
N PRO A 570 11.92 16.61 -28.59
CA PRO A 570 10.89 17.47 -29.18
C PRO A 570 9.86 17.88 -28.11
N ALA A 571 9.49 19.16 -28.06
CA ALA A 571 8.44 19.62 -27.14
C ALA A 571 7.13 18.88 -27.39
N PHE A 572 6.54 18.31 -26.34
CA PHE A 572 5.31 17.51 -26.43
C PHE A 572 4.22 18.16 -27.27
N ASN A 573 3.88 19.41 -26.96
CA ASN A 573 2.79 20.13 -27.58
C ASN A 573 3.15 20.72 -28.97
N SER A 574 4.41 20.64 -29.41
CA SER A 574 4.78 20.99 -30.79
C SER A 574 4.25 19.97 -31.80
N ASN A 575 3.99 18.73 -31.37
CA ASN A 575 3.31 17.71 -32.15
C ASN A 575 1.83 17.60 -31.72
N PRO A 576 0.85 18.01 -32.55
CA PRO A 576 -0.56 17.96 -32.18
C PRO A 576 -1.09 16.53 -31.95
N ALA A 577 -0.43 15.50 -32.49
CA ALA A 577 -0.81 14.11 -32.25
C ALA A 577 -0.61 13.69 -30.79
N ASN A 578 0.38 14.26 -30.10
CA ASN A 578 0.61 13.98 -28.68
C ASN A 578 -0.56 14.47 -27.81
N ALA A 579 -1.04 15.70 -28.04
CA ALA A 579 -2.17 16.26 -27.30
C ALA A 579 -3.49 15.54 -27.61
N ALA A 580 -3.71 15.13 -28.86
CA ALA A 580 -4.85 14.30 -29.23
C ALA A 580 -4.80 12.92 -28.53
N LEU A 581 -3.62 12.28 -28.51
CA LEU A 581 -3.42 11.00 -27.85
C LEU A 581 -3.67 11.07 -26.34
N ALA A 582 -3.18 12.12 -25.66
CA ALA A 582 -3.46 12.34 -24.25
C ALA A 582 -4.98 12.43 -23.99
N SER A 583 -5.71 13.14 -24.85
CA SER A 583 -7.18 13.22 -24.78
C SER A 583 -7.86 11.86 -24.99
N ASP A 584 -7.36 11.04 -25.93
CA ASP A 584 -7.90 9.70 -26.19
C ASP A 584 -7.72 8.76 -24.98
N TYR A 585 -6.60 8.91 -24.26
CA TYR A 585 -6.32 8.18 -23.02
C TYR A 585 -6.88 8.87 -21.76
N ALA A 586 -7.57 10.00 -21.92
CA ALA A 586 -8.07 10.84 -20.82
C ALA A 586 -6.99 11.27 -19.81
N ILE A 587 -5.74 11.44 -20.23
CA ILE A 587 -4.65 11.97 -19.40
C ILE A 587 -4.69 13.50 -19.42
N VAL A 588 -4.74 14.09 -18.23
CA VAL A 588 -4.70 15.53 -18.03
C VAL A 588 -3.27 16.01 -18.21
N MET A 589 -3.01 16.83 -19.23
CA MET A 589 -1.65 17.29 -19.49
C MET A 589 -1.31 18.50 -18.62
N GLY A 590 -0.14 18.46 -17.98
CA GLY A 590 0.47 19.60 -17.31
C GLY A 590 1.82 19.96 -17.94
N SER A 591 2.55 20.83 -17.26
CA SER A 591 3.88 21.27 -17.65
C SER A 591 4.69 21.63 -16.40
N SER A 592 6.01 21.58 -16.48
CA SER A 592 6.86 21.92 -15.33
C SER A 592 6.66 23.37 -14.89
N HIS A 593 7.17 23.71 -13.71
CA HIS A 593 7.06 25.05 -13.12
C HIS A 593 7.75 26.16 -13.94
N ALA A 594 8.60 25.82 -14.92
CA ALA A 594 9.26 26.77 -15.81
C ALA A 594 8.58 26.90 -17.18
N GLU A 595 7.44 26.24 -17.38
CA GLU A 595 6.75 26.10 -18.67
C GLU A 595 5.31 26.63 -18.60
N PRO A 596 5.09 27.92 -18.25
CA PRO A 596 3.75 28.46 -18.11
C PRO A 596 2.93 28.30 -19.39
N MET A 597 1.63 28.10 -19.22
CA MET A 597 0.66 27.99 -20.32
C MET A 597 0.92 26.82 -21.27
N LEU A 598 1.49 25.71 -20.77
CA LEU A 598 1.81 24.49 -21.53
C LEU A 598 2.88 24.70 -22.61
N ARG A 599 3.77 25.66 -22.39
CA ARG A 599 4.85 26.05 -23.32
C ARG A 599 6.20 25.56 -22.83
N ASN A 600 6.83 24.69 -23.61
CA ASN A 600 8.22 24.35 -23.44
C ASN A 600 9.10 25.50 -23.93
N ASN A 601 9.52 26.35 -23.00
CA ASN A 601 10.30 27.54 -23.30
C ASN A 601 11.73 27.24 -23.76
N VAL A 602 12.23 26.00 -23.58
CA VAL A 602 13.59 25.60 -23.98
C VAL A 602 13.69 25.49 -25.50
N THR A 603 12.66 24.93 -26.14
CA THR A 603 12.68 24.62 -27.58
C THR A 603 11.66 25.43 -28.39
N GLU A 604 10.56 25.89 -27.78
CA GLU A 604 9.51 26.65 -28.50
C GLU A 604 9.73 28.17 -28.50
N TRP A 605 10.50 28.74 -27.56
CA TRP A 605 10.85 30.17 -27.60
C TRP A 605 12.06 30.40 -28.51
N THR A 606 11.82 30.90 -29.72
CA THR A 606 12.87 31.06 -30.74
C THR A 606 13.49 32.45 -30.82
N ALA A 607 12.91 33.43 -30.13
CA ALA A 607 13.49 34.76 -30.00
C ALA A 607 14.69 34.76 -29.03
N PRO A 608 15.56 35.80 -29.02
CA PRO A 608 16.66 35.87 -28.08
C PRO A 608 16.22 35.64 -26.62
N HIS A 609 17.00 34.88 -25.85
CA HIS A 609 16.66 34.50 -24.47
C HIS A 609 16.29 35.70 -23.57
N LYS A 610 17.00 36.83 -23.74
CA LYS A 610 16.75 38.08 -22.98
C LYS A 610 15.37 38.69 -23.25
N ASP A 611 14.75 38.35 -24.38
CA ASP A 611 13.45 38.88 -24.80
C ASP A 611 12.29 38.09 -24.20
N TYR A 612 12.54 36.91 -23.59
CA TYR A 612 11.59 36.25 -22.71
C TYR A 612 11.55 36.96 -21.35
N ASN A 613 11.12 38.23 -21.38
CA ASN A 613 11.15 39.16 -20.28
C ASN A 613 9.87 39.99 -20.27
N TYR A 614 9.01 39.71 -19.29
CA TYR A 614 7.70 40.33 -19.21
C TYR A 614 7.74 41.84 -18.90
N ALA A 615 8.81 42.36 -18.27
CA ALA A 615 8.90 43.81 -18.03
C ALA A 615 9.20 44.61 -19.31
N THR A 616 10.01 44.06 -20.21
CA THR A 616 10.46 44.78 -21.41
C THR A 616 9.78 44.31 -22.69
N ASN A 617 9.16 43.12 -22.68
CA ASN A 617 8.54 42.49 -23.85
C ASN A 617 7.23 41.77 -23.48
N ARG A 618 6.36 42.44 -22.72
CA ARG A 618 5.07 41.89 -22.28
C ARG A 618 4.25 41.31 -23.45
N ASP A 619 4.07 42.09 -24.51
CA ASP A 619 3.15 41.71 -25.59
C ASP A 619 3.67 40.52 -26.40
N GLY A 620 4.99 40.42 -26.61
CA GLY A 620 5.61 39.25 -27.25
C GLY A 620 5.43 37.97 -26.42
N VAL A 621 5.63 38.05 -25.10
CA VAL A 621 5.40 36.92 -24.18
C VAL A 621 3.92 36.52 -24.15
N LEU A 622 2.99 37.49 -24.14
CA LEU A 622 1.55 37.19 -24.18
C LEU A 622 1.11 36.55 -25.49
N ALA A 623 1.60 37.03 -26.63
CA ALA A 623 1.29 36.45 -27.94
C ALA A 623 1.74 34.99 -28.01
N TYR A 624 2.94 34.70 -27.47
CA TYR A 624 3.48 33.35 -27.36
C TYR A 624 2.60 32.43 -26.49
N TRP A 625 2.13 32.86 -25.33
CA TRP A 625 1.19 32.07 -24.53
C TRP A 625 -0.19 31.93 -25.19
N GLU A 626 -0.70 32.99 -25.82
CA GLU A 626 -2.02 32.99 -26.44
C GLU A 626 -2.11 31.97 -27.58
N GLU A 627 -1.07 31.83 -28.40
CA GLU A 627 -1.05 30.84 -29.48
C GLU A 627 -1.26 29.41 -28.94
N ARG A 628 -0.62 29.03 -27.81
CA ARG A 628 -0.83 27.71 -27.20
C ARG A 628 -2.22 27.57 -26.59
N ALA A 629 -2.72 28.60 -25.94
CA ALA A 629 -4.09 28.58 -25.39
C ALA A 629 -5.14 28.32 -26.48
N LYS A 630 -4.95 28.90 -27.69
CA LYS A 630 -5.83 28.66 -28.86
C LYS A 630 -5.81 27.21 -29.33
N THR A 631 -4.64 26.56 -29.39
CA THR A 631 -4.52 25.20 -29.93
C THR A 631 -4.88 24.11 -28.92
N ASN A 632 -4.56 24.34 -27.64
CA ASN A 632 -4.69 23.34 -26.60
C ASN A 632 -5.90 23.53 -25.68
N GLY A 633 -6.59 24.69 -25.74
CA GLY A 633 -7.75 25.00 -24.89
C GLY A 633 -8.94 24.06 -25.00
N ARG A 634 -8.99 23.23 -26.07
CA ARG A 634 -10.01 22.19 -26.25
C ARG A 634 -9.76 20.91 -25.46
N TYR A 635 -8.55 20.71 -24.94
CA TYR A 635 -8.15 19.51 -24.21
C TYR A 635 -8.22 19.74 -22.70
N GLU A 636 -8.26 18.65 -21.92
CA GLU A 636 -8.18 18.73 -20.46
C GLU A 636 -6.72 18.93 -20.04
N ASN A 637 -6.43 20.07 -19.40
CA ASN A 637 -5.08 20.44 -19.00
C ASN A 637 -5.06 21.06 -17.59
N ILE A 638 -3.89 21.01 -16.96
CA ILE A 638 -3.54 21.85 -15.80
C ILE A 638 -2.62 22.96 -16.30
N TYR A 639 -3.10 24.19 -16.29
CA TYR A 639 -2.30 25.34 -16.74
C TYR A 639 -1.34 25.78 -15.64
N THR A 640 -0.04 25.57 -15.86
CA THR A 640 0.99 26.25 -15.07
C THR A 640 0.89 27.75 -15.34
N ILE A 641 0.71 28.55 -14.29
CA ILE A 641 0.68 30.02 -14.34
C ILE A 641 1.86 30.60 -13.55
N GLY A 642 2.12 31.89 -13.73
CA GLY A 642 3.32 32.57 -13.27
C GLY A 642 4.41 32.59 -14.35
N MET A 643 5.63 32.94 -13.97
CA MET A 643 6.76 33.00 -14.91
C MET A 643 8.08 32.82 -14.18
N ARG A 644 8.93 31.95 -14.74
CA ARG A 644 10.37 31.87 -14.48
C ARG A 644 11.12 32.03 -15.81
N GLY A 645 12.45 32.08 -15.76
CA GLY A 645 13.28 32.17 -16.96
C GLY A 645 13.34 30.84 -17.74
N ILE A 646 13.96 30.87 -18.92
CA ILE A 646 14.16 29.69 -19.78
C ILE A 646 15.07 28.66 -19.08
N HIS A 647 14.79 27.36 -19.25
CA HIS A 647 15.59 26.23 -18.75
C HIS A 647 15.92 26.32 -17.24
N ASP A 648 14.89 26.51 -16.41
CA ASP A 648 14.99 26.58 -14.95
C ASP A 648 15.79 27.79 -14.39
N SER A 649 15.98 28.84 -15.20
CA SER A 649 16.59 30.10 -14.74
C SER A 649 15.60 31.04 -14.02
N GLY A 650 16.14 32.03 -13.30
CA GLY A 650 15.33 33.01 -12.57
C GLY A 650 14.54 33.95 -13.49
N MET A 651 13.41 34.46 -13.01
CA MET A 651 12.59 35.43 -13.74
C MET A 651 13.39 36.68 -14.14
N GLN A 652 13.28 37.08 -15.41
CA GLN A 652 14.00 38.22 -15.97
C GLN A 652 13.37 39.58 -15.57
N GLY A 653 14.22 40.62 -15.62
CA GLY A 653 13.82 42.02 -15.48
C GLY A 653 13.91 42.63 -14.08
N GLY A 654 14.61 41.97 -13.15
CA GLY A 654 15.09 42.56 -11.88
C GLY A 654 14.00 43.19 -10.99
N GLY A 655 14.41 44.20 -10.22
CA GLY A 655 13.54 44.98 -9.33
C GLY A 655 13.62 44.58 -7.86
N THR A 656 12.97 45.36 -6.98
CA THR A 656 12.78 45.01 -5.57
C THR A 656 11.84 43.81 -5.43
N ARG A 657 11.76 43.22 -4.23
CA ARG A 657 10.84 42.11 -3.96
C ARG A 657 9.39 42.50 -4.25
N GLU A 658 9.00 43.73 -3.87
CA GLU A 658 7.66 44.27 -4.08
C GLU A 658 7.35 44.44 -5.57
N GLU A 659 8.31 44.90 -6.37
CA GLU A 659 8.16 45.03 -7.83
C GLU A 659 8.05 43.66 -8.51
N GLN A 660 8.80 42.67 -8.03
CA GLN A 660 8.72 41.28 -8.52
C GLN A 660 7.37 40.64 -8.18
N ILE A 661 6.85 40.86 -6.96
CA ILE A 661 5.52 40.41 -6.53
C ILE A 661 4.45 41.06 -7.41
N ALA A 662 4.45 42.39 -7.54
CA ALA A 662 3.45 43.10 -8.33
C ALA A 662 3.44 42.66 -9.81
N ARG A 663 4.64 42.39 -10.35
CA ARG A 663 4.78 41.85 -11.71
C ARG A 663 4.16 40.46 -11.83
N LEU A 664 4.42 39.57 -10.88
CA LEU A 664 3.91 38.21 -10.91
C LEU A 664 2.38 38.16 -10.74
N GLU A 665 1.81 39.02 -9.89
CA GLU A 665 0.37 39.21 -9.78
C GLU A 665 -0.25 39.71 -11.09
N LYS A 666 0.44 40.62 -11.80
CA LYS A 666 0.01 41.07 -13.14
C LYS A 666 0.08 39.95 -14.18
N ILE A 667 1.11 39.11 -14.12
CA ILE A 667 1.26 37.93 -14.99
C ILE A 667 0.10 36.96 -14.77
N PHE A 668 -0.26 36.66 -13.51
CA PHE A 668 -1.42 35.82 -13.20
C PHE A 668 -2.70 36.38 -13.83
N ALA A 669 -2.95 37.69 -13.67
CA ALA A 669 -4.14 38.32 -14.22
C ALA A 669 -4.22 38.19 -15.76
N ASP A 670 -3.10 38.39 -16.47
CA ASP A 670 -3.09 38.30 -17.93
C ASP A 670 -3.19 36.86 -18.44
N GLN A 671 -2.48 35.92 -17.83
CA GLN A 671 -2.60 34.50 -18.18
C GLN A 671 -4.03 34.01 -17.98
N ARG A 672 -4.67 34.39 -16.87
CA ARG A 672 -6.08 34.08 -16.61
C ARG A 672 -7.02 34.72 -17.63
N ALA A 673 -6.74 35.93 -18.11
CA ALA A 673 -7.51 36.53 -19.20
C ALA A 673 -7.39 35.73 -20.52
N LEU A 674 -6.20 35.17 -20.80
CA LEU A 674 -6.00 34.27 -21.95
C LEU A 674 -6.77 32.95 -21.79
N ILE A 675 -6.75 32.35 -20.59
CA ILE A 675 -7.51 31.14 -20.27
C ILE A 675 -9.01 31.41 -20.41
N ALA A 676 -9.50 32.52 -19.86
CA ALA A 676 -10.90 32.93 -19.95
C ALA A 676 -11.38 33.07 -21.41
N LYS A 677 -10.49 33.58 -22.28
CA LYS A 677 -10.78 33.84 -23.69
C LYS A 677 -10.77 32.59 -24.56
N HIS A 678 -9.84 31.66 -24.36
CA HIS A 678 -9.58 30.54 -25.28
C HIS A 678 -9.91 29.16 -24.72
N VAL A 679 -10.17 29.03 -23.42
CA VAL A 679 -10.44 27.76 -22.74
C VAL A 679 -11.87 27.77 -22.18
N SER A 680 -12.16 28.66 -21.23
CA SER A 680 -13.48 28.77 -20.60
C SER A 680 -13.65 30.11 -19.87
N PRO A 681 -14.76 30.85 -20.08
CA PRO A 681 -15.04 32.08 -19.33
C PRO A 681 -15.08 31.90 -17.80
N GLY A 682 -15.43 30.71 -17.31
CA GLY A 682 -15.34 30.33 -15.90
C GLY A 682 -13.93 29.86 -15.55
N VAL A 683 -12.98 30.80 -15.55
CA VAL A 683 -11.55 30.51 -15.33
C VAL A 683 -11.28 29.83 -13.99
N GLU A 684 -12.10 30.08 -12.98
CA GLU A 684 -12.02 29.46 -11.65
C GLU A 684 -12.32 27.96 -11.63
N ARG A 685 -12.89 27.43 -12.71
CA ARG A 685 -13.14 25.99 -12.89
C ARG A 685 -12.07 25.30 -13.74
N VAL A 686 -11.19 26.06 -14.39
CA VAL A 686 -10.10 25.52 -15.20
C VAL A 686 -8.93 25.19 -14.27
N PRO A 687 -8.44 23.94 -14.24
CA PRO A 687 -7.31 23.56 -13.39
C PRO A 687 -6.07 24.41 -13.70
N GLN A 688 -5.56 25.07 -12.67
CA GLN A 688 -4.37 25.91 -12.74
C GLN A 688 -3.46 25.57 -11.56
N MET A 689 -2.17 25.70 -11.78
CA MET A 689 -1.19 25.55 -10.72
C MET A 689 -0.12 26.62 -10.77
N PHE A 690 0.43 26.96 -9.61
CA PHE A 690 1.60 27.81 -9.47
C PHE A 690 2.57 27.12 -8.53
N CYS A 691 3.81 26.92 -8.97
CA CYS A 691 4.84 26.29 -8.17
C CYS A 691 5.74 27.33 -7.52
N ALA A 692 5.74 27.37 -6.19
CA ALA A 692 6.61 28.21 -5.38
C ALA A 692 8.02 27.58 -5.33
N TYR A 693 8.73 27.63 -6.46
CA TYR A 693 10.02 26.97 -6.66
C TYR A 693 11.19 27.97 -6.63
N LYS A 694 12.27 27.61 -5.91
CA LYS A 694 13.52 28.40 -5.81
C LYS A 694 13.26 29.85 -5.40
N GLU A 695 13.63 30.83 -6.22
CA GLU A 695 13.52 32.26 -5.92
C GLU A 695 12.07 32.71 -5.70
N VAL A 696 11.12 31.99 -6.31
CA VAL A 696 9.69 32.30 -6.23
C VAL A 696 9.09 31.92 -4.87
N LEU A 697 9.69 30.96 -4.16
CA LEU A 697 9.30 30.62 -2.80
C LEU A 697 9.50 31.80 -1.84
N ASP A 698 10.57 32.56 -2.01
CA ASP A 698 10.84 33.76 -1.21
C ASP A 698 9.85 34.88 -1.52
N LEU A 699 9.36 34.98 -2.77
CA LEU A 699 8.27 35.91 -3.13
C LEU A 699 6.96 35.50 -2.48
N TYR A 700 6.65 34.20 -2.46
CA TYR A 700 5.49 33.65 -1.75
C TYR A 700 5.52 33.98 -0.26
N ARG A 701 6.64 33.67 0.41
CA ARG A 701 6.88 34.04 1.82
C ARG A 701 6.86 35.55 2.04
N GLY A 702 7.21 36.32 1.01
CA GLY A 702 7.18 37.79 0.99
C GLY A 702 5.81 38.42 0.80
N GLY A 703 4.74 37.63 0.66
CA GLY A 703 3.36 38.14 0.57
C GLY A 703 2.75 38.16 -0.83
N LEU A 704 3.33 37.45 -1.81
CA LEU A 704 2.71 37.23 -3.12
C LEU A 704 1.31 36.63 -2.98
N ARG A 705 0.30 37.26 -3.59
CA ARG A 705 -1.07 36.73 -3.59
C ARG A 705 -1.30 35.87 -4.82
N VAL A 706 -1.49 34.58 -4.58
CA VAL A 706 -1.92 33.62 -5.60
C VAL A 706 -3.46 33.57 -5.59
N PRO A 707 -4.14 33.58 -6.75
CA PRO A 707 -5.61 33.47 -6.80
C PRO A 707 -6.13 32.22 -6.08
N ASP A 708 -7.28 32.35 -5.41
CA ASP A 708 -7.76 31.35 -4.46
C ASP A 708 -8.12 29.98 -5.07
N ASP A 709 -8.47 29.95 -6.36
CA ASP A 709 -8.78 28.73 -7.12
C ASP A 709 -7.55 28.03 -7.74
N VAL A 710 -6.37 28.67 -7.68
CA VAL A 710 -5.12 28.11 -8.22
C VAL A 710 -4.47 27.21 -7.18
N THR A 711 -4.08 26.00 -7.58
CA THR A 711 -3.32 25.09 -6.72
C THR A 711 -1.91 25.64 -6.49
N ILE A 712 -1.50 25.78 -5.24
CA ILE A 712 -0.11 26.11 -4.91
C ILE A 712 0.69 24.81 -4.77
N MET A 713 1.69 24.65 -5.62
CA MET A 713 2.61 23.51 -5.58
C MET A 713 3.84 23.86 -4.74
N PHE A 714 4.14 23.03 -3.74
CA PHE A 714 5.42 23.08 -3.02
C PHE A 714 6.35 21.98 -3.51
N PRO A 715 7.61 22.32 -3.83
CA PRO A 715 8.62 21.34 -4.17
C PRO A 715 9.27 20.74 -2.92
N ASP A 716 9.84 19.55 -3.07
CA ASP A 716 10.95 19.13 -2.21
C ASP A 716 12.25 19.90 -2.51
N ASP A 717 13.28 19.60 -1.74
CA ASP A 717 14.63 20.14 -1.91
C ASP A 717 15.41 19.45 -3.03
N ASN A 718 14.70 18.71 -3.88
CA ASN A 718 15.17 17.83 -4.93
C ASN A 718 15.89 16.57 -4.45
N PHE A 719 15.92 16.28 -3.15
CA PHE A 719 16.50 15.05 -2.58
C PHE A 719 15.49 14.26 -1.74
N GLY A 720 14.20 14.61 -1.84
CA GLY A 720 13.12 13.96 -1.14
C GLY A 720 12.61 14.69 0.10
N TYR A 721 13.13 15.85 0.50
CA TYR A 721 12.66 16.56 1.71
C TYR A 721 11.82 17.79 1.36
N ILE A 722 10.53 17.81 1.72
CA ILE A 722 9.59 18.86 1.30
C ILE A 722 9.94 20.20 1.96
N ARG A 723 10.15 21.25 1.14
CA ARG A 723 10.70 22.54 1.61
C ARG A 723 9.71 23.41 2.37
N ASN A 724 8.42 23.23 2.11
CA ASN A 724 7.36 24.06 2.65
C ASN A 724 6.03 23.30 2.65
N PHE A 725 5.19 23.61 3.62
CA PHE A 725 3.86 23.02 3.77
C PHE A 725 2.79 24.12 3.89
N PRO A 726 1.50 23.78 3.68
CA PRO A 726 0.42 24.72 3.95
C PRO A 726 0.48 25.19 5.40
N SER A 727 0.52 26.52 5.62
CA SER A 727 0.55 27.10 6.95
C SER A 727 -0.75 26.85 7.73
N ALA A 728 -0.78 27.13 9.03
CA ALA A 728 -2.03 27.06 9.81
C ALA A 728 -3.12 27.99 9.24
N ALA A 729 -2.73 29.16 8.73
CA ALA A 729 -3.63 30.11 8.07
C ALA A 729 -4.14 29.57 6.73
N ASP A 730 -3.28 28.94 5.92
CA ASP A 730 -3.67 28.30 4.67
C ASP A 730 -4.67 27.15 4.92
N ARG A 731 -4.41 26.31 5.93
CA ARG A 731 -5.31 25.24 6.33
C ARG A 731 -6.66 25.78 6.82
N ALA A 732 -6.66 26.91 7.54
CA ALA A 732 -7.90 27.58 7.91
C ALA A 732 -8.65 28.12 6.69
N ALA A 733 -7.95 28.74 5.74
CA ALA A 733 -8.56 29.24 4.51
C ALA A 733 -9.15 28.11 3.65
N MET A 734 -8.52 26.94 3.59
CA MET A 734 -9.08 25.76 2.92
C MET A 734 -10.36 25.26 3.61
N ARG A 735 -10.35 25.12 4.94
CA ARG A 735 -11.54 24.69 5.71
C ARG A 735 -12.72 25.66 5.57
N ASP A 736 -12.45 26.96 5.51
CA ASP A 736 -13.45 28.01 5.33
C ASP A 736 -13.93 28.13 3.86
N GLY A 737 -13.38 27.35 2.93
CA GLY A 737 -13.69 27.44 1.50
C GLY A 737 -13.14 28.69 0.81
N LYS A 738 -12.21 29.42 1.45
CA LYS A 738 -11.57 30.62 0.90
C LYS A 738 -10.42 30.30 -0.05
N ARG A 739 -9.73 29.17 0.12
CA ARG A 739 -8.70 28.66 -0.81
C ARG A 739 -9.19 27.36 -1.45
N THR A 740 -9.95 27.47 -2.54
CA THR A 740 -10.57 26.32 -3.21
C THR A 740 -9.59 25.53 -4.09
N GLY A 741 -8.49 26.16 -4.52
CA GLY A 741 -7.43 25.52 -5.29
C GLY A 741 -6.53 24.59 -4.48
N GLY A 742 -6.52 24.73 -3.14
CA GLY A 742 -5.72 23.92 -2.21
C GLY A 742 -4.22 23.89 -2.54
N PHE A 743 -3.56 22.79 -2.20
CA PHE A 743 -2.10 22.62 -2.34
C PHE A 743 -1.71 21.29 -2.97
N GLY A 744 -0.53 21.25 -3.56
CA GLY A 744 0.07 20.06 -4.15
C GLY A 744 1.58 19.98 -3.92
N ILE A 745 2.17 18.84 -4.30
CA ILE A 745 3.58 18.52 -4.08
C ILE A 745 4.25 18.15 -5.40
N TYR A 746 5.44 18.71 -5.61
CA TYR A 746 6.39 18.28 -6.64
C TYR A 746 7.59 17.60 -5.97
N TYR A 747 7.77 16.30 -6.19
CA TYR A 747 8.71 15.45 -5.47
C TYR A 747 9.78 14.85 -6.41
N HIS A 748 11.00 14.58 -5.94
CA HIS A 748 12.06 14.02 -6.80
C HIS A 748 12.44 12.57 -6.44
N LEU A 749 12.24 11.67 -7.41
CA LEU A 749 12.78 10.30 -7.41
C LEU A 749 14.04 10.18 -8.28
N SER A 750 14.32 11.21 -9.11
CA SER A 750 15.53 11.43 -9.89
C SER A 750 15.83 12.93 -9.92
N TYR A 751 17.10 13.34 -10.04
CA TYR A 751 17.44 14.75 -10.14
C TYR A 751 18.81 15.04 -10.79
N LEU A 752 18.80 15.90 -11.82
CA LEU A 752 19.98 16.60 -12.34
C LEU A 752 20.16 17.97 -11.67
N GLY A 753 21.04 18.05 -10.68
CA GLY A 753 21.39 19.36 -10.13
C GLY A 753 22.35 19.34 -8.93
N ARG A 754 22.39 20.48 -8.22
CA ARG A 754 23.28 20.68 -7.06
C ARG A 754 22.75 19.95 -5.81
N PRO A 755 23.63 19.54 -4.88
CA PRO A 755 25.10 19.59 -4.99
C PRO A 755 25.66 18.55 -5.95
N MET A 756 25.03 17.38 -6.06
CA MET A 756 25.38 16.33 -7.00
C MET A 756 24.13 15.57 -7.43
N ALA A 757 24.03 15.30 -8.73
CA ALA A 757 22.93 14.57 -9.34
C ALA A 757 22.85 13.11 -8.85
N TYR A 758 21.65 12.53 -8.93
CA TYR A 758 21.40 11.10 -8.76
C TYR A 758 20.39 10.67 -9.84
N LEU A 759 20.86 9.86 -10.77
CA LEU A 759 20.22 9.65 -12.07
C LEU A 759 20.29 8.19 -12.52
N TRP A 760 21.21 7.41 -11.95
CA TRP A 760 21.51 6.07 -12.41
C TRP A 760 20.58 5.02 -11.77
N LEU A 761 20.43 5.05 -10.44
CA LEU A 761 19.63 4.06 -9.70
C LEU A 761 18.58 4.72 -8.80
N SER A 762 17.44 4.05 -8.61
CA SER A 762 16.38 4.50 -7.69
C SER A 762 16.73 4.22 -6.24
N THR A 763 17.35 5.21 -5.58
CA THR A 763 17.96 5.07 -4.24
C THR A 763 17.19 5.77 -3.12
N THR A 764 16.01 6.32 -3.42
CA THR A 764 15.12 6.94 -2.42
C THR A 764 14.24 5.85 -1.78
N PRO A 765 14.36 5.56 -0.47
CA PRO A 765 13.58 4.50 0.16
C PRO A 765 12.07 4.78 0.17
N PRO A 766 11.21 3.74 0.01
CA PRO A 766 9.77 3.88 0.24
C PRO A 766 9.43 4.52 1.60
N ALA A 767 10.18 4.21 2.67
CA ALA A 767 9.97 4.84 3.97
C ALA A 767 10.12 6.37 3.97
N LEU A 768 11.06 6.92 3.18
CA LEU A 768 11.23 8.38 3.06
C LEU A 768 10.07 9.01 2.27
N ILE A 769 9.69 8.37 1.16
CA ILE A 769 8.52 8.81 0.37
C ILE A 769 7.29 8.82 1.27
N TRP A 770 7.10 7.78 2.08
CA TRP A 770 5.99 7.70 3.02
C TRP A 770 6.01 8.83 4.04
N GLU A 771 7.14 9.05 4.71
CA GLU A 771 7.26 10.06 5.77
C GLU A 771 6.89 11.46 5.26
N GLU A 772 7.42 11.86 4.10
CA GLU A 772 7.22 13.19 3.54
C GLU A 772 5.83 13.35 2.91
N MET A 773 5.36 12.35 2.17
CA MET A 773 4.07 12.44 1.47
C MET A 773 2.88 12.26 2.42
N ASN A 774 3.00 11.42 3.46
CA ASN A 774 1.99 11.30 4.52
C ASN A 774 1.85 12.62 5.30
N LYS A 775 2.99 13.23 5.67
CA LYS A 775 3.03 14.57 6.28
C LYS A 775 2.38 15.63 5.39
N ALA A 776 2.67 15.64 4.08
CA ALA A 776 2.05 16.56 3.13
C ALA A 776 0.53 16.41 3.06
N HIS A 777 0.03 15.17 2.96
CA HIS A 777 -1.40 14.88 2.94
C HIS A 777 -2.09 15.29 4.24
N GLN A 778 -1.52 14.95 5.40
CA GLN A 778 -2.05 15.35 6.71
C GLN A 778 -2.15 16.87 6.87
N LEU A 779 -1.25 17.62 6.22
CA LEU A 779 -1.24 19.09 6.20
C LEU A 779 -2.12 19.70 5.09
N GLY A 780 -2.87 18.88 4.35
CA GLY A 780 -3.87 19.31 3.37
C GLY A 780 -3.34 19.55 1.95
N ALA A 781 -2.17 19.02 1.60
CA ALA A 781 -1.66 19.04 0.23
C ALA A 781 -2.12 17.78 -0.52
N ASP A 782 -3.35 17.79 -1.02
CA ASP A 782 -4.05 16.64 -1.63
C ASP A 782 -4.59 16.93 -3.06
N ARG A 783 -4.22 18.07 -3.65
CA ARG A 783 -4.77 18.50 -4.95
C ARG A 783 -3.99 17.95 -6.13
N ILE A 784 -2.68 18.10 -6.14
CA ILE A 784 -1.81 17.68 -7.25
C ILE A 784 -0.50 17.09 -6.69
N TRP A 785 -0.22 15.82 -6.97
CA TRP A 785 1.07 15.18 -6.68
C TRP A 785 1.77 14.77 -7.97
N ILE A 786 3.00 15.25 -8.16
CA ILE A 786 3.85 14.94 -9.31
C ILE A 786 5.23 14.50 -8.82
N ALA A 787 5.70 13.33 -9.26
CA ALA A 787 7.07 12.88 -9.01
C ALA A 787 7.94 13.06 -10.27
N ASN A 788 9.10 13.71 -10.17
CA ASN A 788 10.17 13.58 -11.16
C ASN A 788 10.73 12.16 -11.10
N VAL A 789 10.53 11.41 -12.18
CA VAL A 789 10.92 9.99 -12.27
C VAL A 789 12.12 9.76 -13.19
N GLY A 790 12.80 10.83 -13.61
CA GLY A 790 13.89 10.74 -14.58
C GLY A 790 13.41 10.10 -15.89
N ASP A 791 14.14 9.08 -16.33
CA ASP A 791 13.85 8.24 -17.48
C ASP A 791 12.74 7.18 -17.25
N ILE A 792 11.95 7.29 -16.16
CA ILE A 792 11.01 6.27 -15.62
C ILE A 792 11.74 5.06 -15.03
N LYS A 793 12.71 4.51 -15.76
CA LYS A 793 13.52 3.36 -15.33
C LYS A 793 14.89 3.84 -14.85
N PRO A 794 15.42 3.35 -13.71
CA PRO A 794 14.92 2.23 -12.92
C PRO A 794 14.15 2.68 -11.66
N ALA A 795 13.22 3.63 -11.77
CA ALA A 795 12.42 4.16 -10.67
C ALA A 795 11.04 3.48 -10.55
N GLU A 796 10.88 2.24 -11.04
CA GLU A 796 9.59 1.56 -11.10
C GLU A 796 8.96 1.40 -9.70
N ILE A 797 9.74 0.86 -8.74
CA ILE A 797 9.27 0.57 -7.38
C ILE A 797 8.81 1.85 -6.67
N THR A 798 9.61 2.91 -6.75
CA THR A 798 9.34 4.18 -6.05
C THR A 798 8.25 5.00 -6.72
N THR A 799 8.18 4.97 -8.06
CA THR A 799 7.09 5.59 -8.84
C THR A 799 5.76 4.95 -8.51
N GLU A 800 5.72 3.61 -8.46
CA GLU A 800 4.51 2.90 -8.06
C GLU A 800 4.10 3.23 -6.63
N PHE A 801 5.03 3.16 -5.69
CA PHE A 801 4.73 3.46 -4.28
C PHE A 801 4.14 4.86 -4.10
N PHE A 802 4.74 5.87 -4.75
CA PHE A 802 4.25 7.25 -4.76
C PHE A 802 2.81 7.35 -5.29
N LEU A 803 2.51 6.67 -6.40
CA LEU A 803 1.17 6.71 -7.01
C LEU A 803 0.13 5.88 -6.25
N GLN A 804 0.52 4.77 -5.61
CA GLN A 804 -0.35 4.02 -4.73
C GLN A 804 -0.74 4.84 -3.49
N MET A 805 0.21 5.56 -2.89
CA MET A 805 -0.09 6.53 -1.83
C MET A 805 -1.04 7.63 -2.32
N ALA A 806 -0.80 8.19 -3.51
CA ALA A 806 -1.67 9.22 -4.07
C ALA A 806 -3.11 8.72 -4.34
N TRP A 807 -3.27 7.43 -4.63
CA TRP A 807 -4.57 6.79 -4.80
C TRP A 807 -5.27 6.53 -3.46
N ASP A 808 -4.61 5.86 -2.52
CA ASP A 808 -5.21 5.46 -1.23
C ASP A 808 -4.21 5.55 -0.09
N ILE A 809 -3.94 6.77 0.36
CA ILE A 809 -3.02 6.99 1.47
C ILE A 809 -3.58 6.48 2.80
N GLY A 810 -4.90 6.38 2.94
CA GLY A 810 -5.55 5.85 4.14
C GLY A 810 -5.11 4.43 4.44
N SER A 811 -5.17 3.55 3.43
CA SER A 811 -4.73 2.16 3.56
C SER A 811 -3.21 2.03 3.73
N ILE A 812 -2.42 2.85 3.04
CA ILE A 812 -0.95 2.79 3.14
C ILE A 812 -0.44 3.34 4.48
N ALA A 813 -1.06 4.39 5.02
CA ALA A 813 -0.66 5.02 6.28
C ALA A 813 -0.90 4.12 7.51
N THR A 814 -1.71 3.07 7.37
CA THR A 814 -2.01 2.10 8.44
C THR A 814 -1.16 0.84 8.39
N LEU A 815 -0.23 0.70 7.43
CA LEU A 815 0.66 -0.45 7.36
C LEU A 815 1.59 -0.49 8.59
N PRO A 816 1.76 -1.66 9.26
CA PRO A 816 2.66 -1.79 10.41
C PRO A 816 4.12 -1.45 10.11
N ASP A 817 4.67 -1.98 9.00
CA ASP A 817 5.98 -1.61 8.45
C ASP A 817 5.80 -1.27 6.97
N VAL A 818 5.64 0.02 6.71
CA VAL A 818 5.31 0.52 5.36
C VAL A 818 6.30 0.05 4.28
N GLN A 819 7.60 0.00 4.59
CA GLN A 819 8.61 -0.36 3.60
C GLN A 819 8.60 -1.87 3.36
N THR A 820 8.68 -2.67 4.42
CA THR A 820 8.73 -4.13 4.29
C THR A 820 7.42 -4.68 3.71
N ASP A 821 6.27 -4.19 4.17
CA ASP A 821 4.97 -4.68 3.73
C ASP A 821 4.70 -4.34 2.27
N PHE A 822 5.01 -3.10 1.84
CA PHE A 822 4.91 -2.73 0.43
C PHE A 822 5.85 -3.56 -0.44
N LEU A 823 7.13 -3.69 -0.06
CA LEU A 823 8.11 -4.46 -0.85
C LEU A 823 7.72 -5.94 -0.94
N ARG A 824 7.13 -6.51 0.10
CA ARG A 824 6.61 -7.89 0.07
C ARG A 824 5.41 -8.02 -0.87
N GLN A 825 4.44 -7.11 -0.80
CA GLN A 825 3.28 -7.12 -1.70
C GLN A 825 3.68 -6.95 -3.16
N TRP A 826 4.60 -6.01 -3.42
CA TRP A 826 5.19 -5.80 -4.74
C TRP A 826 5.90 -7.06 -5.24
N ALA A 827 6.83 -7.62 -4.46
CA ALA A 827 7.60 -8.79 -4.84
C ALA A 827 6.71 -10.03 -5.08
N ALA A 828 5.65 -10.20 -4.27
CA ALA A 828 4.68 -11.27 -4.46
C ALA A 828 3.96 -11.16 -5.81
N ARG A 829 3.60 -9.95 -6.22
CA ARG A 829 2.96 -9.72 -7.52
C ARG A 829 3.91 -9.96 -8.69
N GLU A 830 5.15 -9.48 -8.62
CA GLU A 830 6.07 -9.60 -9.75
C GLU A 830 6.68 -11.00 -9.86
N PHE A 831 7.05 -11.60 -8.74
CA PHE A 831 7.89 -12.81 -8.71
C PHE A 831 7.17 -14.03 -8.13
N GLY A 832 6.07 -13.85 -7.40
CA GLY A 832 5.33 -14.92 -6.73
C GLY A 832 5.52 -14.87 -5.21
N ALA A 833 4.48 -15.29 -4.48
CA ALA A 833 4.44 -15.18 -3.02
C ALA A 833 5.58 -15.94 -2.31
N GLU A 834 6.08 -17.02 -2.92
CA GLU A 834 7.16 -17.84 -2.36
C GLU A 834 8.51 -17.11 -2.28
N HIS A 835 8.79 -16.18 -3.20
CA HIS A 835 10.06 -15.43 -3.25
C HIS A 835 9.96 -14.06 -2.57
N ALA A 836 8.74 -13.61 -2.27
CA ALA A 836 8.47 -12.27 -1.81
C ALA A 836 9.20 -11.88 -0.52
N PRO A 837 9.30 -12.72 0.53
CA PRO A 837 10.01 -12.36 1.76
C PRO A 837 11.50 -12.07 1.51
N ASP A 838 12.19 -12.94 0.76
CA ASP A 838 13.62 -12.83 0.49
C ASP A 838 13.92 -11.63 -0.42
N ILE A 839 13.08 -11.39 -1.44
CA ILE A 839 13.23 -10.23 -2.33
C ILE A 839 12.96 -8.93 -1.56
N ALA A 840 11.93 -8.89 -0.70
CA ALA A 840 11.64 -7.72 0.12
C ALA A 840 12.80 -7.42 1.08
N GLN A 841 13.36 -8.43 1.73
CA GLN A 841 14.54 -8.30 2.58
C GLN A 841 15.76 -7.78 1.79
N LEU A 842 16.01 -8.32 0.60
CA LEU A 842 17.11 -7.87 -0.26
C LEU A 842 16.95 -6.41 -0.67
N MET A 843 15.73 -6.00 -1.04
CA MET A 843 15.45 -4.63 -1.46
C MET A 843 15.46 -3.65 -0.28
N ASP A 844 15.01 -4.05 0.90
CA ASP A 844 15.18 -3.27 2.14
C ASP A 844 16.67 -3.00 2.43
N MET A 845 17.52 -4.05 2.36
CA MET A 845 18.98 -3.89 2.50
C MET A 845 19.56 -2.97 1.41
N TYR A 846 19.09 -3.06 0.17
CA TYR A 846 19.50 -2.18 -0.92
C TYR A 846 19.17 -0.71 -0.63
N TYR A 847 17.97 -0.40 -0.13
CA TYR A 847 17.60 0.96 0.22
C TYR A 847 18.40 1.48 1.41
N ARG A 848 18.59 0.67 2.46
CA ARG A 848 19.44 1.03 3.63
C ARG A 848 20.88 1.31 3.20
N TYR A 849 21.44 0.46 2.34
CA TYR A 849 22.81 0.58 1.84
C TYR A 849 23.04 1.90 1.07
N ASN A 850 22.06 2.32 0.28
CA ASN A 850 22.13 3.53 -0.53
C ASN A 850 21.63 4.79 0.19
N PHE A 851 20.87 4.65 1.27
CA PHE A 851 20.42 5.78 2.09
C PHE A 851 21.62 6.50 2.74
N GLU A 852 22.62 5.78 3.26
CA GLU A 852 23.81 6.41 3.82
C GLU A 852 24.58 7.26 2.79
N ARG A 853 24.67 6.73 1.56
CA ARG A 853 25.34 7.39 0.44
C ARG A 853 24.92 6.78 -0.89
N ARG A 854 24.37 7.59 -1.79
CA ARG A 854 24.01 7.17 -3.16
C ARG A 854 25.25 6.80 -3.97
N PRO A 855 25.18 5.86 -4.93
CA PRO A 855 26.32 5.43 -5.75
C PRO A 855 27.05 6.58 -6.45
N GLU A 856 26.30 7.57 -6.95
CA GLU A 856 26.86 8.75 -7.61
C GLU A 856 27.61 9.65 -6.64
N HIS A 857 27.19 9.68 -5.37
CA HIS A 857 27.76 10.54 -4.32
C HIS A 857 29.01 9.94 -3.68
N LEU A 858 29.37 8.71 -4.04
CA LEU A 858 30.57 8.01 -3.55
C LEU A 858 31.86 8.72 -3.93
N GLN A 859 31.87 9.69 -4.83
CA GLN A 859 33.07 10.46 -5.08
C GLN A 859 33.51 11.28 -3.84
N TRP A 860 32.68 11.58 -2.83
CA TRP A 860 33.00 12.43 -1.65
C TRP A 860 33.49 13.87 -1.90
N TRP A 861 33.97 14.21 -3.10
CA TRP A 861 34.30 15.55 -3.55
C TRP A 861 33.49 15.90 -4.80
N LEU A 862 33.20 17.19 -5.01
CA LEU A 862 32.58 17.65 -6.25
C LEU A 862 33.60 17.65 -7.42
N PRO A 863 33.20 17.51 -8.69
CA PRO A 863 34.11 17.47 -9.85
C PRO A 863 35.14 18.61 -10.00
N ARG A 864 34.98 19.71 -9.26
CA ARG A 864 35.90 20.86 -9.24
C ARG A 864 36.63 21.04 -7.91
N GLU A 865 36.41 20.15 -6.96
CA GLU A 865 37.13 20.11 -5.69
C GLU A 865 38.34 19.19 -5.79
N LYS A 866 39.32 19.42 -4.91
CA LYS A 866 40.44 18.49 -4.77
C LYS A 866 39.92 17.15 -4.24
N PRO A 867 40.35 16.01 -4.80
CA PRO A 867 40.01 14.71 -4.25
C PRO A 867 40.38 14.60 -2.78
N LYS A 868 39.46 14.08 -1.97
CA LYS A 868 39.62 13.86 -0.53
C LYS A 868 39.07 12.49 -0.14
N PRO A 869 39.68 11.81 0.85
CA PRO A 869 39.16 10.55 1.34
C PRO A 869 37.74 10.68 1.90
N SER A 870 37.03 9.56 1.94
CA SER A 870 35.75 9.41 2.60
C SER A 870 35.86 9.69 4.09
N THR A 871 34.75 10.15 4.67
CA THR A 871 34.62 10.39 6.12
C THR A 871 34.26 9.12 6.89
N PHE A 872 34.22 7.95 6.23
CA PHE A 872 33.86 6.69 6.87
C PHE A 872 35.01 6.12 7.67
N THR A 873 34.72 5.75 8.91
CA THR A 873 35.65 5.01 9.77
C THR A 873 35.83 3.57 9.25
N PRO A 874 36.94 2.89 9.60
CA PRO A 874 37.14 1.48 9.26
C PRO A 874 35.96 0.58 9.68
N ALA A 875 35.37 0.82 10.85
CA ALA A 875 34.21 0.05 11.33
C ALA A 875 32.91 0.33 10.55
N GLN A 876 32.74 1.54 9.99
CA GLN A 876 31.62 1.82 9.08
C GLN A 876 31.82 1.12 7.73
N ARG A 877 33.05 1.13 7.20
CA ARG A 877 33.38 0.41 5.97
C ARG A 877 33.15 -1.10 6.11
N GLU A 878 33.61 -1.71 7.20
CA GLU A 878 33.38 -3.14 7.45
C GLU A 878 31.89 -3.49 7.55
N ARG A 879 31.08 -2.68 8.26
CA ARG A 879 29.61 -2.89 8.31
C ARG A 879 28.96 -2.85 6.93
N ARG A 880 29.40 -1.92 6.08
CA ARG A 880 28.94 -1.83 4.69
C ARG A 880 29.37 -3.04 3.87
N ASP A 881 30.59 -3.51 4.04
CA ASP A 881 31.10 -4.69 3.33
C ASP A 881 30.36 -5.96 3.78
N GLU A 882 30.04 -6.08 5.07
CA GLU A 882 29.19 -7.15 5.60
C GLU A 882 27.78 -7.13 5.00
N LEU A 883 27.15 -5.95 4.92
CA LEU A 883 25.84 -5.79 4.28
C LEU A 883 25.90 -6.17 2.80
N ALA A 884 26.95 -5.78 2.08
CA ALA A 884 27.15 -6.16 0.68
C ALA A 884 27.34 -7.68 0.50
N ARG A 885 28.04 -8.36 1.43
CA ARG A 885 28.16 -9.83 1.43
C ARG A 885 26.79 -10.50 1.61
N LYS A 886 26.02 -10.07 2.61
CA LYS A 886 24.65 -10.58 2.85
C LYS A 886 23.74 -10.39 1.64
N MET A 887 23.76 -9.22 1.01
CA MET A 887 22.99 -8.96 -0.21
C MET A 887 23.42 -9.87 -1.37
N ASN A 888 24.72 -10.11 -1.57
CA ASN A 888 25.21 -11.01 -2.62
C ASN A 888 24.79 -12.47 -2.39
N GLU A 889 24.93 -12.95 -1.15
CA GLU A 889 24.54 -14.31 -0.76
C GLU A 889 23.04 -14.52 -0.99
N LEU A 890 22.21 -13.61 -0.49
CA LEU A 890 20.76 -13.70 -0.65
C LEU A 890 20.34 -13.58 -2.12
N LEU A 891 20.94 -12.66 -2.88
CA LEU A 891 20.68 -12.50 -4.31
C LEU A 891 21.00 -13.78 -5.10
N ALA A 892 22.10 -14.46 -4.78
CA ALA A 892 22.46 -15.73 -5.41
C ALA A 892 21.41 -16.81 -5.13
N THR A 893 20.96 -16.94 -3.88
CA THR A 893 19.92 -17.91 -3.48
C THR A 893 18.56 -17.61 -4.14
N ILE A 894 18.18 -16.34 -4.26
CA ILE A 894 16.93 -15.97 -4.95
C ILE A 894 17.03 -16.31 -6.43
N ARG A 895 18.12 -15.89 -7.10
CA ARG A 895 18.30 -16.04 -8.54
C ARG A 895 18.14 -17.49 -9.03
N GLU A 896 18.60 -18.46 -8.26
CA GLU A 896 18.48 -19.89 -8.57
C GLU A 896 17.04 -20.41 -8.53
N ARG A 897 16.15 -19.73 -7.79
CA ARG A 897 14.75 -20.13 -7.59
C ARG A 897 13.77 -19.37 -8.50
N ILE A 898 14.17 -18.24 -9.10
CA ILE A 898 13.31 -17.46 -10.00
C ILE A 898 13.06 -18.22 -11.32
N PRO A 899 11.80 -18.42 -11.74
CA PRO A 899 11.47 -19.03 -13.03
C PRO A 899 12.10 -18.31 -14.23
N ALA A 900 12.45 -19.06 -15.27
CA ALA A 900 13.18 -18.55 -16.43
C ALA A 900 12.47 -17.37 -17.11
N GLU A 901 11.15 -17.43 -17.21
CA GLU A 901 10.29 -16.40 -17.80
C GLU A 901 10.19 -15.11 -16.96
N LYS A 902 10.67 -15.13 -15.71
CA LYS A 902 10.74 -13.96 -14.82
C LYS A 902 12.17 -13.43 -14.65
N GLN A 903 13.18 -14.07 -15.24
CA GLN A 903 14.59 -13.69 -15.07
C GLN A 903 14.92 -12.29 -15.62
N ASP A 904 14.30 -11.87 -16.71
CA ASP A 904 14.52 -10.52 -17.27
C ASP A 904 13.94 -9.43 -16.35
N ALA A 905 12.74 -9.64 -15.83
CA ALA A 905 12.12 -8.76 -14.83
C ALA A 905 12.95 -8.72 -13.53
N PHE A 906 13.39 -9.88 -13.04
CA PHE A 906 14.21 -9.98 -11.85
C PHE A 906 15.56 -9.29 -12.03
N TYR A 907 16.17 -9.44 -13.22
CA TYR A 907 17.44 -8.79 -13.50
C TYR A 907 17.33 -7.28 -13.45
N GLN A 908 16.32 -6.70 -14.10
CA GLN A 908 16.21 -5.25 -14.20
C GLN A 908 15.66 -4.59 -12.92
N LEU A 909 14.77 -5.25 -12.18
CA LEU A 909 14.13 -4.69 -10.99
C LEU A 909 14.92 -4.96 -9.69
N VAL A 910 15.71 -6.04 -9.63
CA VAL A 910 16.39 -6.49 -8.40
C VAL A 910 17.89 -6.68 -8.60
N GLU A 911 18.32 -7.57 -9.50
CA GLU A 911 19.74 -7.96 -9.60
C GLU A 911 20.64 -6.78 -9.99
N TYR A 912 20.25 -6.03 -11.03
CA TYR A 912 21.02 -4.90 -11.55
C TYR A 912 21.22 -3.77 -10.52
N PRO A 913 20.17 -3.21 -9.87
CA PRO A 913 20.37 -2.15 -8.89
C PRO A 913 21.20 -2.59 -7.68
N VAL A 914 20.99 -3.82 -7.19
CA VAL A 914 21.78 -4.39 -6.07
C VAL A 914 23.26 -4.53 -6.45
N GLN A 915 23.54 -5.23 -7.56
CA GLN A 915 24.93 -5.43 -8.02
C GLN A 915 25.61 -4.12 -8.40
N GLY A 916 24.87 -3.20 -9.06
CA GLY A 916 25.37 -1.87 -9.40
C GLY A 916 25.83 -1.11 -8.17
N SER A 917 25.02 -1.09 -7.10
CA SER A 917 25.37 -0.41 -5.85
C SER A 917 26.59 -1.03 -5.18
N ILE A 918 26.66 -2.37 -5.10
CA ILE A 918 27.79 -3.08 -4.49
C ILE A 918 29.08 -2.81 -5.27
N LEU A 919 29.05 -2.97 -6.59
CA LEU A 919 30.24 -2.78 -7.42
C LEU A 919 30.71 -1.32 -7.46
N ALA A 920 29.80 -0.34 -7.47
CA ALA A 920 30.15 1.09 -7.43
C ALA A 920 30.90 1.44 -6.15
N ASN A 921 30.43 0.88 -5.04
CA ASN A 921 31.07 1.02 -3.75
C ASN A 921 32.43 0.34 -3.66
N ASN A 922 32.51 -0.92 -4.07
CA ASN A 922 33.78 -1.66 -4.07
C ASN A 922 34.81 -0.95 -4.95
N ARG A 923 34.39 -0.48 -6.14
CA ARG A 923 35.23 0.31 -7.05
C ARG A 923 35.79 1.53 -6.34
N TYR A 924 34.93 2.32 -5.69
CA TYR A 924 35.34 3.54 -5.02
C TYR A 924 36.28 3.27 -3.83
N PHE A 925 35.89 2.40 -2.88
CA PHE A 925 36.68 2.17 -1.67
C PHE A 925 38.02 1.47 -1.96
N THR A 926 38.08 0.60 -2.96
CA THR A 926 39.36 0.03 -3.42
C THR A 926 40.25 1.10 -4.04
N GLY A 927 39.69 2.02 -4.84
CA GLY A 927 40.42 3.16 -5.39
C GLY A 927 40.90 4.15 -4.31
N GLU A 928 40.06 4.42 -3.31
CA GLU A 928 40.42 5.23 -2.14
C GLU A 928 41.59 4.60 -1.37
N GLU A 929 41.55 3.28 -1.12
CA GLU A 929 42.65 2.58 -0.46
C GLU A 929 43.94 2.68 -1.29
N ALA A 930 43.86 2.47 -2.62
CA ALA A 930 44.99 2.62 -3.52
C ALA A 930 45.62 4.03 -3.40
N ALA A 931 44.79 5.07 -3.37
CA ALA A 931 45.23 6.47 -3.23
C ALA A 931 45.89 6.74 -1.86
N LEU A 932 45.39 6.14 -0.78
CA LEU A 932 46.01 6.25 0.54
C LEU A 932 47.37 5.53 0.61
N LYS A 933 47.49 4.36 -0.02
CA LYS A 933 48.78 3.64 -0.14
C LYS A 933 49.80 4.43 -0.97
N HIS A 934 49.34 5.15 -2.00
CA HIS A 934 50.20 6.05 -2.78
C HIS A 934 50.85 7.13 -1.92
N ILE A 935 50.06 7.83 -1.10
CA ILE A 935 50.57 8.85 -0.17
C ILE A 935 51.56 8.24 0.84
N ALA A 936 51.31 7.01 1.29
CA ALA A 936 52.21 6.29 2.18
C ALA A 936 53.50 5.78 1.49
N GLY A 937 53.68 6.00 0.18
CA GLY A 937 54.86 5.59 -0.57
C GLY A 937 54.85 4.13 -1.06
N ASP A 938 53.76 3.39 -0.84
CA ASP A 938 53.63 1.97 -1.22
C ASP A 938 53.13 1.83 -2.67
N LYS A 939 54.08 1.91 -3.61
CA LYS A 939 53.80 1.79 -5.05
C LYS A 939 53.26 0.41 -5.44
N THR A 940 53.64 -0.65 -4.72
CA THR A 940 53.20 -2.02 -5.02
C THR A 940 51.72 -2.18 -4.69
N ALA A 941 51.30 -1.73 -3.51
CA ALA A 941 49.90 -1.76 -3.11
C ALA A 941 49.04 -0.83 -3.98
N LEU A 942 49.53 0.36 -4.34
CA LEU A 942 48.87 1.25 -5.31
C LEU A 942 48.57 0.52 -6.62
N ASN A 943 49.56 -0.10 -7.25
CA ASN A 943 49.38 -0.78 -8.53
C ASN A 943 48.38 -1.94 -8.43
N LYS A 944 48.45 -2.73 -7.35
CA LYS A 944 47.55 -3.86 -7.12
C LYS A 944 46.10 -3.41 -6.91
N LEU A 945 45.87 -2.49 -5.97
CA LEU A 945 44.53 -2.00 -5.63
C LEU A 945 43.94 -1.17 -6.77
N GLY A 946 44.75 -0.34 -7.44
CA GLY A 946 44.32 0.41 -8.62
C GLY A 946 43.83 -0.50 -9.75
N TYR A 947 44.59 -1.57 -10.06
CA TYR A 947 44.16 -2.58 -11.03
C TYR A 947 42.86 -3.28 -10.60
N GLN A 948 42.71 -3.64 -9.32
CA GLN A 948 41.47 -4.23 -8.81
C GLN A 948 40.27 -3.29 -8.96
N ALA A 949 40.44 -1.99 -8.70
CA ALA A 949 39.40 -0.99 -8.90
C ALA A 949 39.00 -0.84 -10.39
N ASP A 950 39.96 -0.93 -11.31
CA ASP A 950 39.68 -0.94 -12.75
C ASP A 950 38.93 -2.21 -13.20
N VAL A 951 39.23 -3.37 -12.61
CA VAL A 951 38.47 -4.61 -12.84
C VAL A 951 37.02 -4.46 -12.37
N LEU A 952 36.78 -3.88 -11.19
CA LEU A 952 35.44 -3.60 -10.67
C LEU A 952 34.67 -2.63 -11.59
N ASN A 953 35.36 -1.63 -12.15
CA ASN A 953 34.78 -0.73 -13.17
C ASN A 953 34.36 -1.48 -14.45
N LEU A 954 35.17 -2.45 -14.92
CA LEU A 954 34.80 -3.29 -16.06
C LEU A 954 33.62 -4.22 -15.75
N GLN A 955 33.50 -4.71 -14.52
CA GLN A 955 32.34 -5.50 -14.09
C GLN A 955 31.05 -4.67 -14.08
N LEU A 956 31.09 -3.42 -13.61
CA LEU A 956 29.98 -2.47 -13.72
C LEU A 956 29.55 -2.25 -15.18
N ALA A 957 30.52 -2.04 -16.07
CA ALA A 957 30.25 -1.88 -17.49
C ALA A 957 29.61 -3.16 -18.09
N ARG A 958 30.03 -4.34 -17.64
CA ARG A 958 29.47 -5.63 -18.09
C ARG A 958 28.02 -5.83 -17.67
N ILE A 959 27.66 -5.56 -16.41
CA ILE A 959 26.26 -5.69 -15.97
C ILE A 959 25.36 -4.66 -16.66
N THR A 960 25.87 -3.44 -16.89
CA THR A 960 25.14 -2.40 -17.63
C THR A 960 24.97 -2.77 -19.10
N HIS A 961 25.97 -3.42 -19.70
CA HIS A 961 25.86 -3.97 -21.04
C HIS A 961 24.78 -5.07 -21.13
N ARG A 962 24.68 -5.97 -20.13
CA ARG A 962 23.62 -7.00 -20.06
C ARG A 962 22.24 -6.36 -19.98
N TYR A 963 22.05 -5.35 -19.14
CA TYR A 963 20.78 -4.61 -19.03
C TYR A 963 20.35 -4.04 -20.39
N ASN A 964 21.26 -3.37 -21.09
CA ASN A 964 20.90 -2.72 -22.35
C ASN A 964 20.69 -3.71 -23.50
N ASN A 965 21.51 -4.77 -23.60
CA ASN A 965 21.64 -5.51 -24.86
C ASN A 965 21.16 -6.95 -24.81
N LEU A 966 20.99 -7.53 -23.62
CA LEU A 966 20.76 -8.97 -23.47
C LEU A 966 19.39 -9.31 -22.88
N ILE A 967 18.94 -8.60 -21.84
CA ILE A 967 17.59 -8.85 -21.29
C ILE A 967 16.51 -8.48 -22.29
N ALA A 968 15.42 -9.24 -22.30
CA ALA A 968 14.26 -9.05 -23.17
C ALA A 968 14.65 -8.86 -24.65
N GLY A 969 15.68 -9.58 -25.12
CA GLY A 969 16.19 -9.48 -26.49
C GLY A 969 16.78 -8.11 -26.85
N GLY A 970 17.22 -7.32 -25.87
CA GLY A 970 17.75 -5.97 -26.07
C GLY A 970 16.67 -4.89 -26.18
N LYS A 971 15.45 -5.15 -25.71
CA LYS A 971 14.34 -4.18 -25.66
C LYS A 971 14.73 -2.85 -25.01
N TRP A 972 15.60 -2.88 -24.00
CA TRP A 972 16.01 -1.71 -23.21
C TRP A 972 17.35 -1.11 -23.65
N ARG A 973 17.73 -1.29 -24.91
CA ARG A 973 18.99 -0.77 -25.42
C ARG A 973 19.05 0.76 -25.34
N HIS A 974 20.15 1.26 -24.78
CA HIS A 974 20.47 2.66 -24.50
C HIS A 974 19.81 3.26 -23.26
N LEU A 975 18.87 2.56 -22.62
CA LEU A 975 18.10 3.07 -21.51
C LEU A 975 18.93 3.23 -20.22
N MET A 976 19.94 2.39 -20.00
CA MET A 976 20.70 2.38 -18.74
C MET A 976 22.14 2.85 -18.94
N GLN A 977 22.54 3.92 -18.24
CA GLN A 977 23.87 4.51 -18.34
C GLN A 977 24.50 4.71 -16.96
N LEU A 978 25.75 4.25 -16.78
CA LEU A 978 26.49 4.35 -15.52
C LEU A 978 26.97 5.78 -15.21
N GLU A 979 27.48 6.51 -16.22
CA GLU A 979 28.12 7.82 -16.05
C GLU A 979 27.74 8.77 -17.21
N PRO A 980 26.54 9.36 -17.22
CA PRO A 980 26.15 10.27 -18.28
C PRO A 980 26.81 11.65 -18.10
N ALA A 981 27.93 11.89 -18.76
CA ALA A 981 28.52 13.23 -18.85
C ALA A 981 28.44 13.74 -20.29
N ASP A 982 27.48 14.63 -20.57
CA ASP A 982 27.53 15.49 -21.74
C ASP A 982 28.36 16.76 -21.43
N ASN A 983 28.27 17.77 -22.29
CA ASN A 983 29.05 18.99 -22.11
C ASN A 983 28.47 19.95 -21.06
N ASP A 984 27.22 19.76 -20.65
CA ASP A 984 26.52 20.59 -19.69
C ASP A 984 26.58 19.98 -18.29
N TRP A 985 26.36 20.81 -17.27
CA TRP A 985 26.24 20.37 -15.87
C TRP A 985 27.44 19.60 -15.27
N LYS A 986 28.62 19.61 -15.91
CA LYS A 986 29.83 18.86 -15.48
C LYS A 986 30.23 19.02 -14.01
N SER A 987 29.88 20.13 -13.36
CA SER A 987 30.20 20.37 -11.95
C SER A 987 29.27 19.66 -10.95
N MET A 988 28.19 19.05 -11.43
CA MET A 988 27.14 18.44 -10.60
C MET A 988 27.01 16.93 -10.83
N ARG A 989 27.83 16.33 -11.70
CA ARG A 989 27.75 14.91 -12.06
C ARG A 989 28.94 14.13 -11.51
N ILE A 990 28.85 12.79 -11.54
CA ILE A 990 29.99 11.93 -11.25
C ILE A 990 31.12 12.20 -12.26
N SER A 991 32.38 12.27 -11.78
CA SER A 991 33.52 12.40 -12.69
C SER A 991 33.81 11.07 -13.35
N LYS A 992 34.35 11.10 -14.58
CA LYS A 992 34.84 9.88 -15.23
C LYS A 992 35.79 9.12 -14.30
N TRP A 993 35.53 7.82 -14.12
CA TRP A 993 36.31 6.98 -13.22
C TRP A 993 37.82 7.06 -13.47
N ARG A 994 38.56 7.33 -12.39
CA ARG A 994 40.01 7.16 -12.22
C ARG A 994 40.29 6.93 -10.74
N VAL A 995 41.37 6.21 -10.42
CA VAL A 995 41.88 6.14 -9.04
C VAL A 995 42.12 7.58 -8.53
N PRO A 996 41.59 7.95 -7.36
CA PRO A 996 41.72 9.32 -6.85
C PRO A 996 43.19 9.66 -6.56
N ASN A 997 43.54 10.94 -6.71
CA ASN A 997 44.87 11.44 -6.35
C ASN A 997 44.77 12.38 -5.14
N PHE A 998 44.91 11.82 -3.95
CA PHE A 998 44.84 12.58 -2.70
C PHE A 998 46.15 13.33 -2.45
N GLN A 999 46.05 14.60 -2.05
CA GLN A 999 47.22 15.43 -1.74
C GLN A 999 47.64 15.38 -0.27
N GLN A 1000 46.76 14.88 0.61
CA GLN A 1000 46.98 14.81 2.05
C GLN A 1000 46.51 13.43 2.58
N PRO A 1001 47.22 12.84 3.55
CA PRO A 1001 46.74 11.64 4.23
C PRO A 1001 45.43 11.91 4.97
N LEU A 1002 44.72 10.85 5.39
CA LEU A 1002 43.63 11.00 6.35
C LEU A 1002 44.09 11.86 7.53
N PRO A 1003 43.27 12.81 8.03
CA PRO A 1003 43.54 13.47 9.30
C PRO A 1003 43.87 12.40 10.34
N SER A 1004 44.87 12.63 11.19
CA SER A 1004 45.11 11.73 12.31
C SER A 1004 43.81 11.59 13.08
N ALA A 1005 43.36 10.35 13.29
CA ALA A 1005 42.22 10.09 14.17
C ALA A 1005 42.47 10.89 15.46
N PRO A 1006 41.48 11.63 15.98
CA PRO A 1006 41.61 12.24 17.29
C PRO A 1006 42.15 11.15 18.24
N LYS A 1007 43.15 11.47 19.07
CA LYS A 1007 43.57 10.54 20.13
C LYS A 1007 42.28 10.08 20.81
N ASN A 1008 42.02 8.77 20.80
CA ASN A 1008 40.75 8.18 21.25
C ASN A 1008 40.15 9.00 22.40
N PRO A 1009 38.89 9.46 22.32
CA PRO A 1009 38.22 9.93 23.52
C PRO A 1009 38.40 8.83 24.58
N LEU A 1010 38.82 9.21 25.78
CA LEU A 1010 39.10 8.29 26.89
C LEU A 1010 37.88 7.41 27.25
N ALA A 1011 36.68 7.73 26.75
CA ALA A 1011 35.55 6.84 26.63
C ALA A 1011 34.65 7.29 25.48
N LYS A 1012 34.33 6.41 24.52
CA LYS A 1012 33.14 6.57 23.66
C LYS A 1012 32.06 5.74 24.33
N ALA A 1013 31.16 6.37 25.07
CA ALA A 1013 30.00 5.67 25.60
C ALA A 1013 29.09 5.35 24.42
N THR A 1014 29.17 4.10 23.94
CA THR A 1014 28.17 3.59 23.01
C THR A 1014 26.93 3.37 23.87
N LEU A 1015 25.86 4.11 23.62
CA LEU A 1015 24.55 3.94 24.26
C LEU A 1015 24.03 2.54 23.88
N SER A 1016 24.51 1.50 24.55
CA SER A 1016 24.31 0.09 24.17
C SER A 1016 23.06 -0.53 24.79
N GLU A 1017 22.33 0.20 25.63
CA GLU A 1017 21.07 -0.26 26.26
C GLU A 1017 20.05 0.87 26.26
N ILE A 1018 19.53 1.21 25.08
CA ILE A 1018 18.43 2.15 24.95
C ILE A 1018 17.14 1.39 25.28
N GLU A 1019 16.69 1.47 26.54
CA GLU A 1019 15.26 1.31 26.81
C GLU A 1019 14.55 2.58 26.33
N ILE A 1020 13.99 2.53 25.13
CA ILE A 1020 13.15 3.62 24.62
C ILE A 1020 11.83 3.58 25.39
N TRP A 1021 11.67 4.51 26.32
CA TRP A 1021 10.36 4.83 26.87
C TRP A 1021 9.78 5.97 26.03
N THR A 1022 8.65 5.71 25.36
CA THR A 1022 7.87 6.77 24.73
C THR A 1022 6.70 7.15 25.64
N THR A 1023 6.44 8.45 25.72
CA THR A 1023 5.17 8.98 26.23
C THR A 1023 4.48 9.70 25.07
N GLY A 1024 3.16 9.59 24.93
CA GLY A 1024 2.42 10.34 23.90
C GLY A 1024 2.63 9.87 22.46
N MET A 1025 2.57 10.79 21.50
CA MET A 1025 2.43 10.50 20.07
C MET A 1025 3.77 10.41 19.31
N LEU A 1026 4.70 9.56 19.76
CA LEU A 1026 5.94 9.25 19.03
C LEU A 1026 5.78 7.94 18.25
N THR A 1027 6.15 7.95 16.97
CA THR A 1027 6.00 6.80 16.07
C THR A 1027 7.34 6.41 15.46
N PRO A 1028 7.77 5.14 15.57
CA PRO A 1028 8.92 4.62 14.84
C PRO A 1028 8.57 4.46 13.36
N ILE A 1029 9.55 4.68 12.49
CA ILE A 1029 9.46 4.47 11.04
C ILE A 1029 10.66 3.60 10.65
N ASP A 1030 10.38 2.31 10.43
CA ASP A 1030 11.38 1.33 10.02
C ASP A 1030 11.80 1.54 8.56
N GLY A 1031 13.05 1.15 8.24
CA GLY A 1031 13.59 1.24 6.88
C GLY A 1031 14.25 2.58 6.53
N LEU A 1032 14.33 3.50 7.50
CA LEU A 1032 14.86 4.85 7.31
C LEU A 1032 15.95 5.17 8.36
N GLY A 1033 16.84 6.11 8.04
CA GLY A 1033 17.95 6.48 8.94
C GLY A 1033 19.14 5.52 8.86
N ARG A 1034 20.27 5.91 9.45
CA ARG A 1034 21.48 5.07 9.49
C ARG A 1034 21.45 4.02 10.60
N SER A 1035 20.61 4.22 11.61
CA SER A 1035 20.30 3.19 12.62
C SER A 1035 19.35 2.13 12.06
N GLY A 1036 18.59 2.45 11.01
CA GLY A 1036 17.62 1.60 10.37
C GLY A 1036 16.16 1.83 10.78
N THR A 1037 15.94 2.63 11.81
CA THR A 1037 14.61 3.07 12.27
C THR A 1037 14.74 4.50 12.77
N VAL A 1038 13.88 5.41 12.29
CA VAL A 1038 13.80 6.78 12.83
C VAL A 1038 12.56 6.94 13.70
N THR A 1039 12.52 7.97 14.54
CA THR A 1039 11.33 8.31 15.34
C THR A 1039 10.92 9.75 15.11
N THR A 1040 9.62 9.99 14.98
CA THR A 1040 9.05 11.33 14.84
C THR A 1040 7.72 11.47 15.59
N ILE A 1041 7.20 12.70 15.68
CA ILE A 1041 5.91 12.99 16.30
C ILE A 1041 4.81 12.85 15.26
N THR A 1042 3.76 12.11 15.58
CA THR A 1042 2.56 11.97 14.72
C THR A 1042 1.31 12.44 15.47
N PRO A 1043 0.21 12.81 14.78
CA PRO A 1043 0.21 13.21 13.37
C PRO A 1043 1.05 14.48 13.17
N ALA A 1044 1.49 14.74 11.93
CA ALA A 1044 2.28 15.91 11.57
C ALA A 1044 1.55 17.25 11.85
N THR A 1045 0.22 17.21 11.99
CA THR A 1045 -0.64 18.34 12.39
C THR A 1045 -0.50 18.74 13.86
N THR A 1046 0.22 17.96 14.67
CA THR A 1046 0.52 18.28 16.07
C THR A 1046 1.20 19.65 16.16
N SER A 1047 0.65 20.53 17.01
CA SER A 1047 1.22 21.87 17.21
C SER A 1047 2.54 21.77 17.95
N ALA A 1048 3.47 22.66 17.61
CA ALA A 1048 4.77 22.69 18.28
C ALA A 1048 4.62 23.02 19.77
N THR A 1049 5.26 22.22 20.63
CA THR A 1049 5.21 22.40 22.09
C THR A 1049 6.07 23.58 22.52
N SER A 1050 5.64 24.38 23.50
CA SER A 1050 6.50 25.44 24.04
C SER A 1050 7.60 24.85 24.95
N ILE A 1051 8.74 25.53 25.09
CA ILE A 1051 9.82 25.06 25.99
C ILE A 1051 9.35 24.95 27.45
N LEU A 1052 8.39 25.79 27.86
CA LEU A 1052 7.80 25.77 29.20
C LEU A 1052 6.97 24.51 29.47
N GLU A 1053 6.48 23.86 28.40
CA GLU A 1053 5.63 22.67 28.47
C GLU A 1053 6.40 21.39 28.07
N ALA A 1054 7.69 21.49 27.75
CA ALA A 1054 8.52 20.40 27.23
C ALA A 1054 8.50 19.13 28.11
N LYS A 1055 8.39 19.27 29.43
CA LYS A 1055 8.29 18.14 30.38
C LYS A 1055 7.04 17.26 30.17
N THR A 1056 5.99 17.82 29.56
CA THR A 1056 4.75 17.10 29.23
C THR A 1056 4.71 16.65 27.77
N ALA A 1057 5.73 17.01 26.98
CA ALA A 1057 5.82 16.64 25.58
C ALA A 1057 6.16 15.15 25.42
N PRO A 1058 5.86 14.57 24.24
CA PRO A 1058 6.32 13.23 23.92
C PRO A 1058 7.84 13.14 24.05
N THR A 1059 8.34 12.16 24.81
CA THR A 1059 9.76 12.11 25.19
C THR A 1059 10.39 10.77 24.81
N LEU A 1060 11.62 10.81 24.28
CA LEU A 1060 12.51 9.65 24.17
C LEU A 1060 13.49 9.65 25.33
N ILE A 1061 13.61 8.52 26.01
CA ILE A 1061 14.51 8.36 27.16
C ILE A 1061 15.65 7.41 26.77
N PHE A 1062 16.89 7.80 27.02
CA PHE A 1062 18.08 7.00 26.76
C PHE A 1062 18.87 6.82 28.07
N LYS A 1063 19.19 5.59 28.45
CA LYS A 1063 20.07 5.29 29.60
C LYS A 1063 21.47 4.96 29.09
N TYR A 1064 22.51 5.44 29.79
CA TYR A 1064 23.91 5.14 29.46
C TYR A 1064 24.82 5.23 30.67
N THR A 1065 26.00 4.60 30.57
CA THR A 1065 26.99 4.59 31.66
C THR A 1065 28.32 5.14 31.16
N LEU A 1066 28.93 6.03 31.94
CA LEU A 1066 30.25 6.59 31.71
C LEU A 1066 31.28 5.96 32.64
N ALA A 1067 32.37 5.44 32.05
CA ALA A 1067 33.46 4.83 32.82
C ALA A 1067 34.29 5.86 33.61
N ALA A 1068 34.37 7.11 33.14
CA ALA A 1068 35.06 8.20 33.79
C ALA A 1068 34.43 9.54 33.38
N GLN A 1069 34.61 10.57 34.22
CA GLN A 1069 34.20 11.94 33.90
C GLN A 1069 35.02 12.48 32.71
N PRO A 1070 34.39 12.97 31.63
CA PRO A 1070 35.09 13.53 30.49
C PRO A 1070 35.59 14.96 30.77
N ASN A 1071 36.74 15.33 30.18
CA ASN A 1071 37.25 16.72 30.22
C ASN A 1071 36.42 17.68 29.35
N SER A 1072 35.75 17.14 28.33
CA SER A 1072 34.83 17.82 27.43
C SER A 1072 33.91 16.76 26.83
N ALA A 1073 32.64 17.09 26.62
CA ALA A 1073 31.71 16.20 25.93
C ALA A 1073 30.80 16.99 24.99
N THR A 1074 30.39 16.36 23.89
CA THR A 1074 29.38 16.91 22.97
C THR A 1074 28.23 15.91 22.84
N LEU A 1075 27.01 16.33 23.19
CA LEU A 1075 25.80 15.61 22.83
C LEU A 1075 25.48 15.89 21.37
N ARG A 1076 25.37 14.83 20.58
CA ARG A 1076 25.01 14.90 19.17
C ARG A 1076 23.73 14.13 18.90
N ILE A 1077 22.69 14.84 18.47
CA ILE A 1077 21.39 14.27 18.06
C ILE A 1077 21.37 14.24 16.54
N HIS A 1078 21.37 13.05 15.96
CA HIS A 1078 21.37 12.83 14.51
C HIS A 1078 19.93 12.77 14.03
N VAL A 1079 19.60 13.59 13.04
CA VAL A 1079 18.26 13.73 12.47
C VAL A 1079 18.30 13.67 10.95
N LEU A 1080 17.19 13.35 10.33
CA LEU A 1080 17.06 13.51 8.88
C LEU A 1080 17.10 14.99 8.49
N PRO A 1081 17.55 15.33 7.27
CA PRO A 1081 17.71 16.72 6.82
C PRO A 1081 16.38 17.39 6.42
N THR A 1082 15.30 17.15 7.18
CA THR A 1082 13.95 17.70 6.96
C THR A 1082 13.91 19.23 7.04
N HIS A 1083 12.79 19.81 6.59
CA HIS A 1083 12.48 21.23 6.71
C HIS A 1083 11.35 21.46 7.72
N ALA A 1084 11.32 22.68 8.29
CA ALA A 1084 10.32 23.07 9.29
C ALA A 1084 8.92 23.20 8.67
N ILE A 1085 7.92 22.57 9.29
CA ILE A 1085 6.51 22.64 8.84
C ILE A 1085 5.94 24.06 8.92
N ASP A 1086 6.36 24.83 9.92
CA ASP A 1086 5.91 26.20 10.12
C ASP A 1086 6.57 27.23 9.18
N GLY A 1087 7.52 26.79 8.35
CA GLY A 1087 8.27 27.66 7.45
C GLY A 1087 9.30 28.58 8.14
N SER A 1088 9.56 28.40 9.43
CA SER A 1088 10.53 29.21 10.20
C SER A 1088 11.98 29.00 9.77
N GLY A 1089 12.26 27.88 9.10
CA GLY A 1089 13.61 27.45 8.77
C GLY A 1089 14.39 26.97 10.01
N LYS A 1090 13.71 26.63 11.11
CA LYS A 1090 14.33 26.11 12.33
C LYS A 1090 13.70 24.77 12.71
N LEU A 1091 14.54 23.82 13.09
CA LEU A 1091 14.13 22.59 13.75
C LEU A 1091 14.48 22.70 15.23
N ARG A 1092 13.54 22.38 16.11
CA ARG A 1092 13.72 22.52 17.56
C ARG A 1092 13.42 21.20 18.27
N ILE A 1093 14.24 20.91 19.27
CA ILE A 1093 14.08 19.79 20.18
C ILE A 1093 14.52 20.24 21.57
N ALA A 1094 13.91 19.71 22.63
CA ALA A 1094 14.37 19.98 23.99
C ALA A 1094 15.06 18.74 24.57
N TYR A 1095 16.08 18.93 25.39
CA TYR A 1095 16.81 17.84 26.04
C TYR A 1095 17.02 18.11 27.54
N ALA A 1096 17.08 17.05 28.33
CA ALA A 1096 17.48 17.09 29.73
C ALA A 1096 18.38 15.89 30.05
N ILE A 1097 19.43 16.10 30.84
CA ILE A 1097 20.32 15.03 31.31
C ILE A 1097 20.10 14.88 32.82
N ASP A 1098 19.88 13.64 33.26
CA ASP A 1098 19.59 13.23 34.63
C ASP A 1098 18.43 14.01 35.26
N GLY A 1099 18.53 14.33 36.55
CA GLY A 1099 17.55 15.12 37.29
C GLY A 1099 17.64 16.63 37.03
N ALA A 1100 18.14 17.08 35.87
CA ALA A 1100 18.17 18.50 35.54
C ALA A 1100 16.78 19.13 35.71
N PRO A 1101 16.66 20.26 36.43
CA PRO A 1101 15.35 20.77 36.85
C PRO A 1101 14.50 21.23 35.68
N GLU A 1102 15.09 21.70 34.57
CA GLU A 1102 14.36 22.17 33.37
C GLU A 1102 15.02 21.68 32.07
N PRO A 1103 14.24 21.22 31.07
CA PRO A 1103 14.74 20.93 29.73
C PRO A 1103 15.37 22.15 29.04
N GLN A 1104 16.42 21.92 28.26
CA GLN A 1104 17.12 22.92 27.46
C GLN A 1104 16.71 22.82 25.99
N LEU A 1105 16.51 23.95 25.33
CA LEU A 1105 16.16 24.00 23.91
C LEU A 1105 17.41 23.90 23.03
N ALA A 1106 17.40 23.00 22.06
CA ALA A 1106 18.36 22.95 20.96
C ALA A 1106 17.67 23.37 19.66
N GLU A 1107 18.29 24.29 18.92
CA GLU A 1107 17.80 24.77 17.63
C GLU A 1107 18.80 24.44 16.51
N LEU A 1108 18.30 23.94 15.39
CA LEU A 1108 19.06 23.72 14.17
C LEU A 1108 18.50 24.61 13.06
N ILE A 1109 19.34 25.51 12.55
CA ILE A 1109 18.95 26.45 11.48
C ILE A 1109 19.12 25.76 10.12
N ILE A 1110 18.04 25.72 9.34
CA ILE A 1110 17.99 25.12 8.01
C ILE A 1110 18.26 26.19 6.96
N ASN A 1111 19.53 26.30 6.56
CA ASN A 1111 19.97 27.23 5.53
C ASN A 1111 19.98 26.57 4.15
N ASP A 1112 18.85 26.66 3.47
CA ASP A 1112 18.66 26.09 2.14
C ASP A 1112 19.64 26.65 1.11
N GLY A 1113 20.16 25.78 0.23
CA GLY A 1113 21.14 26.12 -0.80
C GLY A 1113 22.54 26.51 -0.27
N LYS A 1114 22.79 26.41 1.04
CA LYS A 1114 24.11 26.66 1.64
C LYS A 1114 24.93 25.36 1.77
N PRO A 1115 26.25 25.43 2.07
CA PRO A 1115 27.10 24.26 2.22
C PRO A 1115 26.57 23.25 3.24
N GLU A 1116 25.92 23.69 4.32
CA GLU A 1116 25.35 22.83 5.36
C GLU A 1116 24.16 22.01 4.85
N TRP A 1117 23.29 22.61 4.03
CA TRP A 1117 22.24 21.88 3.33
C TRP A 1117 22.84 20.84 2.36
N ALA A 1118 23.84 21.25 1.57
CA ALA A 1118 24.50 20.37 0.62
C ALA A 1118 25.16 19.16 1.30
N GLN A 1119 25.84 19.37 2.43
CA GLN A 1119 26.37 18.25 3.22
C GLN A 1119 25.24 17.39 3.79
N GLY A 1120 24.16 18.00 4.27
CA GLY A 1120 23.03 17.29 4.85
C GLY A 1120 22.35 16.33 3.88
N VAL A 1121 22.05 16.75 2.65
CA VAL A 1121 21.41 15.89 1.64
C VAL A 1121 22.37 14.85 1.06
N LEU A 1122 23.66 15.16 0.92
CA LEU A 1122 24.66 14.18 0.49
C LEU A 1122 24.92 13.11 1.56
N ALA A 1123 24.70 13.42 2.83
CA ALA A 1123 24.86 12.51 3.96
C ALA A 1123 23.54 11.84 4.39
N ASN A 1124 22.38 12.33 3.91
CA ASN A 1124 21.06 12.05 4.45
C ASN A 1124 20.99 12.22 5.98
N GLU A 1125 21.62 13.27 6.49
CA GLU A 1125 21.79 13.49 7.93
C GLU A 1125 22.10 14.95 8.26
N ARG A 1126 21.52 15.45 9.35
CA ARG A 1126 21.99 16.65 10.07
C ARG A 1126 22.15 16.34 11.54
N THR A 1127 22.86 17.19 12.26
CA THR A 1127 23.11 16.98 13.68
C THR A 1127 22.84 18.24 14.49
N PHE A 1128 22.22 18.07 15.66
CA PHE A 1128 22.31 19.04 16.73
C PHE A 1128 23.60 18.75 17.50
N ASP A 1129 24.59 19.64 17.40
CA ASP A 1129 25.86 19.52 18.11
C ASP A 1129 25.83 20.42 19.36
N ILE A 1130 25.70 19.81 20.53
CA ILE A 1130 25.45 20.48 21.82
C ILE A 1130 26.64 20.25 22.75
N PRO A 1131 27.50 21.27 22.99
CA PRO A 1131 28.59 21.17 23.96
C PRO A 1131 28.04 21.00 25.38
N LEU A 1132 28.49 19.97 26.09
CA LEU A 1132 28.10 19.72 27.48
C LEU A 1132 29.20 20.22 28.43
N PRO A 1133 28.86 20.99 29.48
CA PRO A 1133 29.81 21.36 30.53
C PRO A 1133 30.41 20.11 31.20
N PRO A 1134 31.71 20.09 31.56
CA PRO A 1134 32.35 18.93 32.19
C PRO A 1134 31.69 18.48 33.50
N SER A 1135 31.00 19.39 34.20
CA SER A 1135 30.24 19.09 35.43
C SER A 1135 28.92 18.34 35.18
N THR A 1136 28.47 18.25 33.93
CA THR A 1136 27.18 17.65 33.55
C THR A 1136 27.25 16.13 33.51
N LEU A 1137 28.45 15.57 33.33
CA LEU A 1137 28.68 14.13 33.14
C LEU A 1137 29.70 13.65 34.15
N THR A 1138 29.33 12.72 35.02
CA THR A 1138 30.21 12.09 36.01
C THR A 1138 30.51 10.65 35.61
N ALA A 1139 31.42 9.96 36.32
CA ALA A 1139 31.49 8.51 36.18
C ALA A 1139 30.22 7.89 36.79
N GLY A 1140 29.56 6.98 36.08
CA GLY A 1140 28.32 6.34 36.54
C GLY A 1140 27.20 6.33 35.50
N GLU A 1141 26.00 5.99 35.96
CA GLU A 1141 24.78 5.94 35.14
C GLU A 1141 24.20 7.33 34.93
N HIS A 1142 23.69 7.55 33.72
CA HIS A 1142 23.07 8.78 33.27
C HIS A 1142 21.81 8.49 32.46
N THR A 1143 20.89 9.44 32.44
CA THR A 1143 19.67 9.39 31.62
C THR A 1143 19.55 10.65 30.76
N LEU A 1144 19.38 10.50 29.45
CA LEU A 1144 19.06 11.59 28.54
C LEU A 1144 17.58 11.52 28.16
N HIS A 1145 16.86 12.62 28.39
CA HIS A 1145 15.51 12.85 27.91
C HIS A 1145 15.56 13.75 26.68
N LEU A 1146 14.97 13.32 25.57
CA LEU A 1146 14.72 14.15 24.39
C LEU A 1146 13.21 14.39 24.26
N HIS A 1147 12.80 15.62 24.52
CA HIS A 1147 11.41 16.07 24.45
C HIS A 1147 11.08 16.62 23.06
N GLY A 1148 10.03 16.08 22.44
CA GLY A 1148 9.54 16.48 21.14
C GLY A 1148 8.95 17.89 21.15
N ILE A 1149 9.53 18.79 20.36
CA ILE A 1149 9.03 20.16 20.20
C ILE A 1149 8.34 20.32 18.84
N ASP A 1150 9.09 20.13 17.75
CA ASP A 1150 8.55 20.24 16.39
C ASP A 1150 8.28 18.86 15.78
N SER A 1151 7.12 18.68 15.16
CA SER A 1151 6.77 17.43 14.46
C SER A 1151 7.57 17.18 13.19
N SER A 1152 8.30 18.18 12.69
CA SER A 1152 9.22 18.03 11.56
C SER A 1152 10.58 17.43 11.95
N VAL A 1153 10.85 17.20 13.24
CA VAL A 1153 12.10 16.56 13.68
C VAL A 1153 11.95 15.05 13.57
N VAL A 1154 12.81 14.44 12.77
CA VAL A 1154 12.87 13.00 12.54
C VAL A 1154 14.21 12.49 13.06
N ILE A 1155 14.18 11.84 14.23
CA ILE A 1155 15.36 11.45 15.01
C ILE A 1155 15.84 10.07 14.55
N ASP A 1156 17.10 9.97 14.16
CA ASP A 1156 17.73 8.70 13.77
C ASP A 1156 18.46 8.06 14.94
N ARG A 1157 19.39 8.80 15.58
CA ARG A 1157 20.18 8.27 16.71
C ARG A 1157 20.81 9.38 17.54
N VAL A 1158 21.40 9.00 18.67
CA VAL A 1158 22.09 9.92 19.59
C VAL A 1158 23.48 9.40 19.90
N THR A 1159 24.46 10.30 20.03
CA THR A 1159 25.82 9.97 20.48
C THR A 1159 26.35 11.02 21.44
N ILE A 1160 27.16 10.61 22.42
CA ILE A 1160 27.95 11.53 23.27
C ILE A 1160 29.43 11.26 22.98
N GLU A 1161 30.14 12.30 22.53
CA GLU A 1161 31.55 12.24 22.11
C GLU A 1161 32.50 13.02 23.00
#